data_AF-A0AAW3DDK4-F1
#
_entry.id   AF-A0AAW3DDK4-F1
#
_cell.length_a   1.000
_cell.length_b   1.000
_cell.length_c   1.000
_cell.angle_alpha   90.00
_cell.angle_beta   90.00
_cell.angle_gamma   90.00
#
_symmetry.space_group_name_H-M   'P 1'
#
loop_
_entity.id
_entity.type
_entity.pdbx_description
1 polymer ?
#
loop_
_entity_poly.entity_id
_entity_poly.type
_entity_poly.pdbx_seq_one_letter_code
_entity_poly.pdbx_strand_id
1 'polypeptide(L)'
;MIDKQIIINNIQNVLKSTDLNIKDKYIGKVRDMYFTDDKSILISTDRQSAFDRSLGFIPFKGQILAQSSVWWFKETAHIVKNHFIASPDANVVIARKAKVLPIEFVVRGYITGSTSTSLWTHYKNGSRDYCGNILPEGLKKNQKLPQNILTPTTKEQDHDRPISAEDIVKEGWLTQEQWDFASQKALELFEFGQQKALEHGLILADTKYEFGVDEKTGEIILIDEIHTPDSSRFWLKDSYVERFENGEEPENIDKEFFRLWFAKNCDPYNDDVLPQAPQELVVELSQKYITLFEMITGQKFEVPVDIKNISQRIAKNVANYLNAESQVNILLVGSGSREHAIAEAVKRSAVKNNLFCISTAVNPGIDRIAQGYKVGDICNCEEVLEYAKAENIGIAIIGPEAPLEVGLADTLKANGIGVVGPTKKLAQLETSKGFTRDLIRDYDIGANPFFRKFSTMDGVEETLKEYRNQFVIKADGLMGGKGVLVWGDHLHTMSDALKHCQSLIDAGKEFVIEEKLVGQEFSLISFTDGEHFIHMPAVQDHKRAHEDDKGPNTGGMGTYSDANHSLPFLSDSDIARAKEINEKVAKALADKFGEPYQGILYGGFMATKDDTKVIEYNARFGDPEAMNLLTLLETDFVEIVQAITNGTLDKVKAEFKNQASVCKYLVPLGYPNQSVKNFEIDISKCPDNVEIFLGAVDFRDGKLIGTGSRAIAVLGLGDTIAEAEQKAENAVKNIYGKLFHRPDIGTKELINKRIKHMNLLRGNKYQEL
;
A
#
# COMPACT_ATOMS: atom_id res chain seq x y z
N MET A 1 -3.25 -30.30 -31.81
CA MET A 1 -3.08 -29.62 -33.10
C MET A 1 -4.30 -28.80 -33.47
N ILE A 2 -4.12 -27.49 -33.43
CA ILE A 2 -5.09 -26.50 -33.91
C ILE A 2 -5.38 -26.69 -35.41
N ASP A 3 -6.60 -26.36 -35.84
CA ASP A 3 -6.96 -26.37 -37.25
C ASP A 3 -6.15 -25.31 -38.03
N LYS A 4 -5.53 -25.70 -39.14
CA LYS A 4 -4.82 -24.78 -40.06
C LYS A 4 -5.71 -23.61 -40.48
N GLN A 5 -7.01 -23.83 -40.62
CA GLN A 5 -7.96 -22.77 -40.99
C GLN A 5 -7.99 -21.64 -39.96
N ILE A 6 -7.79 -21.94 -38.67
CA ILE A 6 -7.73 -20.93 -37.62
C ILE A 6 -6.49 -20.04 -37.79
N ILE A 7 -5.34 -20.62 -38.14
CA ILE A 7 -4.12 -19.86 -38.42
C ILE A 7 -4.33 -18.96 -39.63
N ILE A 8 -4.88 -19.51 -40.72
CA ILE A 8 -5.19 -18.77 -41.96
C ILE A 8 -6.09 -17.56 -41.67
N ASN A 9 -7.15 -17.77 -40.89
CA ASN A 9 -8.10 -16.70 -40.53
C ASN A 9 -7.48 -15.58 -39.68
N ASN A 10 -6.30 -15.79 -39.09
CA ASN A 10 -5.63 -14.85 -38.20
C ASN A 10 -4.29 -14.32 -38.72
N ILE A 11 -3.95 -14.52 -39.99
CA ILE A 11 -2.71 -14.01 -40.59
C ILE A 11 -2.55 -12.50 -40.46
N GLN A 12 -3.65 -11.75 -40.49
CA GLN A 12 -3.64 -10.30 -40.34
C GLN A 12 -3.77 -9.84 -38.88
N ASN A 13 -4.15 -10.75 -37.97
CA ASN A 13 -4.37 -10.48 -36.55
C ASN A 13 -3.10 -10.77 -35.76
N VAL A 14 -2.05 -10.01 -36.04
CA VAL A 14 -0.70 -10.19 -35.47
C VAL A 14 -0.28 -9.00 -34.61
N LEU A 15 0.42 -9.26 -33.51
CA LEU A 15 1.00 -8.24 -32.66
C LEU A 15 2.32 -7.74 -33.26
N LYS A 16 2.30 -6.58 -33.90
CA LYS A 16 3.50 -5.99 -34.54
C LYS A 16 4.33 -5.16 -33.57
N SER A 17 3.67 -4.40 -32.71
CA SER A 17 4.22 -3.55 -31.66
C SER A 17 3.15 -3.30 -30.62
N THR A 18 3.56 -2.78 -29.48
CA THR A 18 2.70 -2.37 -28.37
C THR A 18 2.89 -0.88 -28.10
N ASP A 19 1.93 -0.26 -27.44
CA ASP A 19 2.09 1.08 -26.90
C ASP A 19 1.43 1.12 -25.52
N LEU A 20 2.25 1.01 -24.48
CA LEU A 20 1.81 1.19 -23.10
C LEU A 20 2.08 2.63 -22.68
N ASN A 21 1.23 3.18 -21.82
CA ASN A 21 1.44 4.50 -21.22
C ASN A 21 2.55 4.46 -20.13
N ILE A 22 3.73 3.98 -20.50
CA ILE A 22 4.93 3.83 -19.67
C ILE A 22 6.09 4.46 -20.46
N LYS A 23 6.80 5.39 -19.84
CA LYS A 23 7.79 6.25 -20.53
C LYS A 23 8.99 5.48 -21.08
N ASP A 24 9.52 4.54 -20.31
CA ASP A 24 10.75 3.83 -20.67
C ASP A 24 10.42 2.57 -21.46
N LYS A 25 10.59 2.66 -22.79
CA LYS A 25 10.29 1.60 -23.75
C LYS A 25 11.52 1.29 -24.61
N TYR A 26 11.86 0.01 -24.70
CA TYR A 26 12.86 -0.54 -25.61
C TYR A 26 12.22 -1.51 -26.61
N ILE A 27 12.55 -1.37 -27.90
CA ILE A 27 12.04 -2.24 -28.97
C ILE A 27 13.16 -3.20 -29.39
N GLY A 28 13.05 -4.46 -28.99
CA GLY A 28 13.93 -5.53 -29.44
C GLY A 28 13.44 -6.18 -30.74
N LYS A 29 14.23 -7.13 -31.27
CA LYS A 29 13.93 -7.84 -32.53
C LYS A 29 12.55 -8.51 -32.50
N VAL A 30 12.19 -9.15 -31.39
CA VAL A 30 10.96 -9.95 -31.25
C VAL A 30 10.10 -9.58 -30.03
N ARG A 31 10.58 -8.67 -29.17
CA ARG A 31 9.89 -8.21 -27.96
C ARG A 31 9.86 -6.69 -27.87
N ASP A 32 8.78 -6.14 -27.33
CA ASP A 32 8.77 -4.80 -26.77
C ASP A 32 8.96 -4.92 -25.26
N MET A 33 9.85 -4.11 -24.69
CA MET A 33 10.16 -4.10 -23.26
C MET A 33 9.83 -2.74 -22.68
N TYR A 34 9.23 -2.72 -21.49
CA TYR A 34 8.98 -1.50 -20.73
C TYR A 34 9.60 -1.61 -19.35
N PHE A 35 10.05 -0.50 -18.79
CA PHE A 35 10.71 -0.47 -17.50
C PHE A 35 9.95 0.45 -16.54
N THR A 36 9.71 -0.06 -15.32
CA THR A 36 9.29 0.74 -14.17
C THR A 36 10.48 0.90 -13.21
N ASP A 37 10.24 1.52 -12.05
CA ASP A 37 11.28 1.70 -11.03
C ASP A 37 11.85 0.35 -10.55
N ASP A 38 11.01 -0.68 -10.46
CA ASP A 38 11.37 -1.96 -9.85
C ASP A 38 11.15 -3.20 -10.73
N LYS A 39 10.53 -3.07 -11.92
CA LYS A 39 10.17 -4.19 -12.79
C LYS A 39 10.51 -3.93 -14.25
N SER A 40 10.63 -5.02 -15.00
CA SER A 40 10.67 -5.06 -16.46
C SER A 40 9.44 -5.78 -16.99
N ILE A 41 8.77 -5.20 -17.97
CA ILE A 41 7.58 -5.77 -18.62
C ILE A 41 8.00 -6.20 -20.02
N LEU A 42 8.08 -7.51 -20.25
CA LEU A 42 8.52 -8.10 -21.50
C LEU A 42 7.29 -8.57 -22.29
N ILE A 43 7.10 -8.03 -23.50
CA ILE A 43 5.95 -8.37 -24.35
C ILE A 43 6.44 -9.00 -25.64
N SER A 44 6.20 -10.31 -25.76
CA SER A 44 6.54 -11.08 -26.95
C SER A 44 5.58 -10.78 -28.10
N THR A 45 6.15 -10.36 -29.22
CA THR A 45 5.44 -9.95 -30.44
C THR A 45 5.46 -11.06 -31.49
N ASP A 46 4.65 -10.91 -32.53
CA ASP A 46 4.59 -11.85 -33.65
C ASP A 46 5.67 -11.59 -34.71
N ARG A 47 6.60 -10.65 -34.44
CA ARG A 47 7.73 -10.33 -35.34
C ARG A 47 8.65 -11.55 -35.49
N GLN A 48 8.94 -11.93 -36.73
CA GLN A 48 9.95 -12.95 -37.05
C GLN A 48 11.22 -12.30 -37.54
N SER A 49 12.35 -12.64 -36.89
CA SER A 49 13.67 -12.18 -37.31
C SER A 49 14.61 -13.33 -37.62
N ALA A 50 15.45 -13.12 -38.63
CA ALA A 50 16.67 -13.86 -38.92
C ALA A 50 17.56 -13.00 -39.84
N PHE A 51 18.85 -13.34 -39.95
CA PHE A 51 19.81 -12.55 -40.74
C PHE A 51 19.85 -11.07 -40.30
N ASP A 52 19.60 -10.81 -39.02
CA ASP A 52 19.47 -9.47 -38.43
C ASP A 52 18.42 -8.55 -39.08
N ARG A 53 17.44 -9.16 -39.78
CA ARG A 53 16.34 -8.47 -40.44
C ARG A 53 14.99 -9.01 -40.02
N SER A 54 13.95 -8.18 -40.18
CA SER A 54 12.56 -8.60 -40.04
C SER A 54 12.15 -9.37 -41.29
N LEU A 55 11.68 -10.61 -41.10
CA LEU A 55 11.21 -11.49 -42.18
C LEU A 55 9.68 -11.53 -42.32
N GLY A 56 8.96 -10.78 -41.47
CA GLY A 56 7.50 -10.72 -41.45
C GLY A 56 6.90 -11.03 -40.08
N PHE A 57 5.63 -11.43 -40.08
CA PHE A 57 4.86 -11.70 -38.88
C PHE A 57 4.29 -13.11 -38.90
N ILE A 58 4.39 -13.82 -37.79
CA ILE A 58 3.93 -15.20 -37.64
C ILE A 58 2.80 -15.21 -36.61
N PRO A 59 1.57 -15.59 -37.02
CA PRO A 59 0.44 -15.64 -36.09
C PRO A 59 0.76 -16.46 -34.85
N PHE A 60 0.34 -15.96 -33.69
CA PHE A 60 0.48 -16.60 -32.38
C PHE A 60 1.91 -16.72 -31.83
N LYS A 61 2.94 -16.35 -32.59
CA LYS A 61 4.32 -16.50 -32.15
C LYS A 61 4.57 -15.83 -30.80
N GLY A 62 4.16 -14.59 -30.63
CA GLY A 62 4.42 -13.83 -29.40
C GLY A 62 3.84 -14.52 -28.17
N GLN A 63 2.62 -15.04 -28.28
CA GLN A 63 1.96 -15.80 -27.22
C GLN A 63 2.74 -17.09 -26.91
N ILE A 64 3.12 -17.84 -27.94
CA ILE A 64 3.86 -19.10 -27.79
C ILE A 64 5.18 -18.86 -27.07
N LEU A 65 5.95 -17.86 -27.48
CA LEU A 65 7.25 -17.57 -26.85
C LEU A 65 7.09 -17.18 -25.37
N ALA A 66 6.13 -16.31 -25.05
CA ALA A 66 5.88 -15.90 -23.67
C ALA A 66 5.42 -17.08 -22.81
N GLN A 67 4.43 -17.86 -23.27
CA GLN A 67 3.91 -19.00 -22.50
C GLN A 67 4.94 -20.13 -22.34
N SER A 68 5.72 -20.44 -23.39
CA SER A 68 6.85 -21.37 -23.28
C SER A 68 7.88 -20.89 -22.26
N SER A 69 8.24 -19.61 -22.28
CA SER A 69 9.19 -19.05 -21.30
C SER A 69 8.66 -19.16 -19.87
N VAL A 70 7.39 -18.79 -19.64
CA VAL A 70 6.74 -18.90 -18.33
C VAL A 70 6.75 -20.34 -17.81
N TRP A 71 6.47 -21.30 -18.69
CA TRP A 71 6.50 -22.72 -18.33
C TRP A 71 7.91 -23.15 -17.93
N TRP A 72 8.91 -22.84 -18.76
CA TRP A 72 10.30 -23.21 -18.47
C TRP A 72 10.88 -22.52 -17.23
N PHE A 73 10.52 -21.26 -16.97
CA PHE A 73 10.94 -20.59 -15.74
C PHE A 73 10.42 -21.30 -14.48
N LYS A 74 9.24 -21.90 -14.54
CA LYS A 74 8.71 -22.70 -13.42
C LYS A 74 9.43 -24.04 -13.33
N GLU A 75 9.58 -24.74 -14.45
CA GLU A 75 10.23 -26.06 -14.47
C GLU A 75 11.70 -26.00 -14.07
N THR A 76 12.41 -24.90 -14.36
CA THR A 76 13.85 -24.74 -14.08
C THR A 76 14.16 -23.97 -12.80
N ALA A 77 13.15 -23.52 -12.04
CA ALA A 77 13.33 -22.73 -10.82
C ALA A 77 14.17 -23.45 -9.74
N HIS A 78 14.20 -24.79 -9.77
CA HIS A 78 14.99 -25.62 -8.86
C HIS A 78 16.49 -25.65 -9.22
N ILE A 79 16.87 -25.23 -10.42
CA ILE A 79 18.26 -25.20 -10.93
C ILE A 79 18.90 -23.84 -10.64
N VAL A 80 18.18 -22.76 -10.98
CA VAL A 80 18.62 -21.38 -10.80
C VAL A 80 17.42 -20.45 -10.61
N LYS A 81 17.57 -19.43 -9.76
CA LYS A 81 16.57 -18.35 -9.65
C LYS A 81 16.46 -17.63 -10.99
N ASN A 82 15.26 -17.20 -11.35
CA ASN A 82 15.00 -16.46 -12.57
C ASN A 82 14.21 -15.18 -12.31
N HIS A 83 14.16 -14.31 -13.31
CA HIS A 83 13.53 -13.01 -13.17
C HIS A 83 12.00 -13.03 -13.21
N PHE A 84 11.32 -14.16 -13.46
CA PHE A 84 9.87 -14.20 -13.64
C PHE A 84 9.11 -13.81 -12.35
N ILE A 85 8.12 -12.92 -12.48
CA ILE A 85 7.21 -12.52 -11.41
C ILE A 85 5.79 -12.97 -11.72
N ALA A 86 5.26 -12.56 -12.88
CA ALA A 86 3.88 -12.79 -13.26
C ALA A 86 3.69 -12.78 -14.77
N SER A 87 2.54 -13.29 -15.24
CA SER A 87 2.12 -13.24 -16.64
C SER A 87 0.65 -12.80 -16.72
N PRO A 88 0.36 -11.49 -16.69
CA PRO A 88 -1.01 -10.96 -16.67
C PRO A 88 -1.73 -11.10 -18.02
N ASP A 89 -0.99 -11.41 -19.09
CA ASP A 89 -1.51 -11.67 -20.42
C ASP A 89 -0.65 -12.75 -21.10
N ALA A 90 -1.23 -13.51 -22.01
CA ALA A 90 -0.57 -14.62 -22.69
C ALA A 90 0.68 -14.21 -23.50
N ASN A 91 0.83 -12.92 -23.83
CA ASN A 91 2.01 -12.38 -24.51
C ASN A 91 3.03 -11.72 -23.55
N VAL A 92 2.74 -11.67 -22.24
CA VAL A 92 3.45 -10.79 -21.30
C VAL A 92 4.14 -11.60 -20.20
N VAL A 93 5.39 -11.22 -19.94
CA VAL A 93 6.16 -11.62 -18.76
C VAL A 93 6.51 -10.36 -17.96
N ILE A 94 6.06 -10.29 -16.71
CA ILE A 94 6.54 -9.32 -15.72
C ILE A 94 7.76 -9.93 -15.04
N ALA A 95 8.86 -9.19 -15.04
CA ALA A 95 10.14 -9.65 -14.57
C ALA A 95 10.80 -8.69 -13.58
N ARG A 96 11.69 -9.23 -12.74
CA ARG A 96 12.62 -8.47 -11.90
C ARG A 96 13.58 -7.70 -12.78
N LYS A 97 13.92 -6.48 -12.36
CA LYS A 97 14.95 -5.68 -13.03
C LYS A 97 16.33 -6.25 -12.70
N ALA A 98 17.12 -6.50 -13.73
CA ALA A 98 18.45 -7.06 -13.60
C ALA A 98 19.41 -6.44 -14.62
N LYS A 99 20.65 -6.22 -14.19
CA LYS A 99 21.74 -5.79 -15.07
C LYS A 99 22.27 -7.00 -15.83
N VAL A 100 22.07 -7.01 -17.14
CA VAL A 100 22.48 -8.10 -18.05
C VAL A 100 23.99 -8.33 -17.97
N LEU A 101 24.39 -9.60 -17.86
CA LEU A 101 25.77 -10.03 -18.07
C LEU A 101 26.08 -9.98 -19.58
N PRO A 102 27.19 -9.35 -20.02
CA PRO A 102 27.44 -9.05 -21.44
C PRO A 102 27.94 -10.26 -22.25
N ILE A 103 27.49 -11.47 -21.91
CA ILE A 103 27.85 -12.74 -22.56
C ILE A 103 26.57 -13.54 -22.83
N GLU A 104 26.46 -14.06 -24.05
CA GLU A 104 25.46 -15.06 -24.40
C GLU A 104 26.05 -16.47 -24.21
N PHE A 105 25.40 -17.28 -23.37
CA PHE A 105 25.85 -18.63 -23.06
C PHE A 105 25.19 -19.62 -24.02
N VAL A 106 25.77 -19.77 -25.21
CA VAL A 106 25.29 -20.75 -26.20
C VAL A 106 25.78 -22.14 -25.84
N VAL A 107 24.86 -23.08 -25.65
CA VAL A 107 25.18 -24.48 -25.33
C VAL A 107 24.77 -25.38 -26.49
N ARG A 108 25.63 -26.32 -26.86
CA ARG A 108 25.45 -27.22 -28.01
C ARG A 108 25.62 -28.67 -27.60
N GLY A 109 24.65 -29.51 -27.98
CA GLY A 109 24.75 -30.97 -27.87
C GLY A 109 25.03 -31.66 -29.21
N TYR A 110 24.91 -30.93 -30.32
CA TYR A 110 25.08 -31.46 -31.67
C TYR A 110 25.90 -30.48 -32.53
N ILE A 111 26.70 -31.04 -33.45
CA ILE A 111 27.46 -30.24 -34.41
C ILE A 111 26.60 -29.90 -35.63
N THR A 112 25.84 -28.81 -35.53
CA THR A 112 24.85 -28.40 -36.55
C THR A 112 24.97 -26.93 -36.93
N GLY A 113 24.08 -26.49 -37.84
CA GLY A 113 23.92 -25.13 -38.31
C GLY A 113 24.34 -24.90 -39.76
N SER A 114 23.91 -23.75 -40.28
CA SER A 114 24.07 -23.32 -41.68
C SER A 114 24.67 -21.92 -41.81
N THR A 115 24.77 -21.16 -40.71
CA THR A 115 25.28 -19.79 -40.70
C THR A 115 26.81 -19.75 -40.62
N SER A 116 27.41 -18.61 -41.00
CA SER A 116 28.85 -18.36 -40.89
C SER A 116 29.39 -18.57 -39.47
N THR A 117 28.58 -18.27 -38.45
CA THR A 117 28.89 -18.40 -37.02
C THR A 117 28.52 -19.75 -36.39
N SER A 118 28.01 -20.71 -37.18
CA SER A 118 27.62 -22.01 -36.64
C SER A 118 28.82 -22.96 -36.48
N LEU A 119 28.76 -23.82 -35.46
CA LEU A 119 29.82 -24.78 -35.16
C LEU A 119 30.17 -25.65 -36.37
N TRP A 120 29.15 -26.13 -37.09
CA TRP A 120 29.36 -26.95 -38.28
C TRP A 120 30.11 -26.20 -39.39
N THR A 121 29.78 -24.93 -39.65
CA THR A 121 30.46 -24.14 -40.70
C THR A 121 31.93 -23.96 -40.38
N HIS A 122 32.28 -23.61 -39.13
CA HIS A 122 33.68 -23.50 -38.72
C HIS A 122 34.42 -24.84 -38.82
N TYR A 123 33.80 -25.93 -38.38
CA TYR A 123 34.39 -27.27 -38.45
C TYR A 123 34.61 -27.74 -39.89
N LYS A 124 33.62 -27.53 -40.77
CA LYS A 124 33.69 -27.82 -42.21
C LYS A 124 34.80 -27.03 -42.90
N ASN A 125 35.05 -25.80 -42.45
CA ASN A 125 36.11 -24.93 -42.97
C ASN A 125 37.50 -25.24 -42.36
N GLY A 126 37.62 -26.29 -41.55
CA GLY A 126 38.90 -26.77 -41.02
C GLY A 126 39.20 -26.36 -39.58
N SER A 127 38.35 -25.57 -38.91
CA SER A 127 38.54 -25.25 -37.50
C SER A 127 38.34 -26.49 -36.64
N ARG A 128 39.27 -26.73 -35.71
CA ARG A 128 39.14 -27.79 -34.68
C ARG A 128 39.10 -27.24 -33.27
N ASP A 129 39.54 -26.00 -33.08
CA ASP A 129 39.29 -25.23 -31.88
C ASP A 129 38.11 -24.29 -32.15
N TYR A 130 37.11 -24.31 -31.27
CA TYR A 130 36.00 -23.38 -31.31
C TYR A 130 35.62 -22.96 -29.88
N CYS A 131 35.82 -21.67 -29.57
CA CYS A 131 35.66 -21.13 -28.21
C CYS A 131 36.50 -21.85 -27.14
N GLY A 132 37.67 -22.41 -27.50
CA GLY A 132 38.50 -23.22 -26.61
C GLY A 132 38.11 -24.70 -26.53
N ASN A 133 37.08 -25.13 -27.26
CA ASN A 133 36.69 -26.54 -27.34
C ASN A 133 37.44 -27.23 -28.49
N ILE A 134 38.25 -28.24 -28.17
CA ILE A 134 38.94 -29.08 -29.16
C ILE A 134 37.98 -30.16 -29.66
N LEU A 135 37.61 -30.10 -30.92
CA LEU A 135 36.70 -31.04 -31.57
C LEU A 135 37.47 -32.22 -32.20
N PRO A 136 36.97 -33.47 -32.05
CA PRO A 136 37.58 -34.63 -32.67
C PRO A 136 37.46 -34.59 -34.20
N GLU A 137 38.39 -35.27 -34.88
CA GLU A 137 38.33 -35.45 -36.33
C GLU A 137 37.17 -36.34 -36.78
N GLY A 138 36.77 -36.19 -38.05
CA GLY A 138 35.78 -37.05 -38.70
C GLY A 138 34.31 -36.83 -38.31
N LEU A 139 33.98 -35.80 -37.52
CA LEU A 139 32.59 -35.45 -37.23
C LEU A 139 31.78 -35.15 -38.51
N LYS A 140 30.55 -35.65 -38.55
CA LYS A 140 29.58 -35.39 -39.62
C LYS A 140 28.58 -34.31 -39.20
N LYS A 141 27.98 -33.61 -40.17
CA LYS A 141 26.92 -32.62 -39.90
C LYS A 141 25.79 -33.26 -39.11
N ASN A 142 25.27 -32.56 -38.11
CA ASN A 142 24.17 -32.98 -37.25
C ASN A 142 24.50 -34.17 -36.33
N GLN A 143 25.77 -34.52 -36.17
CA GLN A 143 26.20 -35.58 -35.23
C GLN A 143 26.06 -35.11 -33.77
N LYS A 144 25.65 -36.02 -32.88
CA LYS A 144 25.67 -35.78 -31.44
C LYS A 144 27.11 -35.63 -30.94
N LEU A 145 27.38 -34.60 -30.16
CA LEU A 145 28.69 -34.38 -29.54
C LEU A 145 28.90 -35.37 -28.37
N PRO A 146 30.15 -35.75 -28.05
CA PRO A 146 30.44 -36.62 -26.91
C PRO A 146 29.94 -36.06 -25.58
N GLN A 147 29.96 -34.73 -25.44
CA GLN A 147 29.44 -33.99 -24.30
C GLN A 147 28.88 -32.66 -24.78
N ASN A 148 27.98 -32.07 -23.99
CA ASN A 148 27.51 -30.71 -24.24
C ASN A 148 28.67 -29.72 -24.07
N ILE A 149 28.77 -28.76 -24.98
CA ILE A 149 29.83 -27.76 -24.97
C ILE A 149 29.27 -26.34 -24.93
N LEU A 150 30.00 -25.45 -24.28
CA LEU A 150 29.73 -24.01 -24.26
C LEU A 150 30.49 -23.33 -25.39
N THR A 151 29.79 -22.52 -26.18
CA THR A 151 30.38 -21.72 -27.26
C THR A 151 29.93 -20.27 -27.13
N PRO A 152 30.35 -19.56 -26.08
CA PRO A 152 29.79 -18.25 -25.74
C PRO A 152 30.12 -17.19 -26.80
N THR A 153 29.28 -16.17 -26.85
CA THR A 153 29.48 -14.98 -27.70
C THR A 153 29.37 -13.70 -26.87
N THR A 154 30.15 -12.68 -27.23
CA THR A 154 30.07 -11.35 -26.61
C THR A 154 28.83 -10.59 -27.10
N LYS A 155 28.33 -9.64 -26.29
CA LYS A 155 27.32 -8.66 -26.72
C LYS A 155 27.99 -7.32 -27.07
N GLU A 156 28.59 -7.25 -28.25
CA GLU A 156 29.29 -6.04 -28.74
C GLU A 156 28.32 -5.15 -29.57
N GLN A 157 28.67 -3.87 -29.75
CA GLN A 157 27.79 -2.92 -30.47
C GLN A 157 27.68 -3.21 -31.97
N ASP A 158 28.76 -3.72 -32.59
CA ASP A 158 28.81 -3.96 -34.03
C ASP A 158 28.47 -5.41 -34.40
N HIS A 159 29.19 -6.39 -33.84
CA HIS A 159 28.95 -7.81 -34.08
C HIS A 159 29.37 -8.69 -32.90
N ASP A 160 28.48 -9.57 -32.46
CA ASP A 160 28.78 -10.62 -31.48
C ASP A 160 29.86 -11.55 -32.04
N ARG A 161 30.93 -11.77 -31.26
CA ARG A 161 32.01 -12.68 -31.66
C ARG A 161 32.07 -13.92 -30.76
N PRO A 162 32.39 -15.11 -31.31
CA PRO A 162 32.76 -16.27 -30.52
C PRO A 162 33.98 -15.97 -29.64
N ILE A 163 33.92 -16.34 -28.36
CA ILE A 163 34.99 -16.07 -27.39
C ILE A 163 35.28 -17.32 -26.54
N SER A 164 36.50 -17.49 -26.07
CA SER A 164 36.88 -18.59 -25.17
C SER A 164 36.56 -18.26 -23.71
N ALA A 165 36.44 -19.28 -22.86
CA ALA A 165 36.28 -19.08 -21.42
C ALA A 165 37.42 -18.26 -20.80
N GLU A 166 38.66 -18.52 -21.25
CA GLU A 166 39.85 -17.81 -20.78
C GLU A 166 39.80 -16.33 -21.17
N ASP A 167 39.40 -16.02 -22.41
CA ASP A 167 39.33 -14.64 -22.90
C ASP A 167 38.18 -13.85 -22.27
N ILE A 168 37.07 -14.48 -21.92
CA ILE A 168 35.95 -13.82 -21.18
C ILE A 168 36.46 -13.20 -19.88
N VAL A 169 37.23 -13.95 -19.10
CA VAL A 169 37.76 -13.49 -17.80
C VAL A 169 38.93 -12.53 -18.01
N LYS A 170 39.85 -12.87 -18.93
CA LYS A 170 41.06 -12.08 -19.20
C LYS A 170 40.75 -10.69 -19.75
N GLU A 171 39.72 -10.57 -20.58
CA GLU A 171 39.30 -9.28 -21.13
C GLU A 171 38.33 -8.52 -20.22
N GLY A 172 37.92 -9.10 -19.08
CA GLY A 172 37.10 -8.43 -18.08
C GLY A 172 35.61 -8.36 -18.43
N TRP A 173 35.11 -9.22 -19.31
CA TRP A 173 33.67 -9.33 -19.59
C TRP A 173 32.90 -9.83 -18.37
N LEU A 174 33.47 -10.82 -17.67
CA LEU A 174 32.95 -11.38 -16.43
C LEU A 174 34.10 -11.65 -15.44
N THR A 175 33.78 -11.62 -14.15
CA THR A 175 34.67 -12.19 -13.13
C THR A 175 34.70 -13.72 -13.24
N GLN A 176 35.75 -14.36 -12.71
CA GLN A 176 35.84 -15.82 -12.67
C GLN A 176 34.62 -16.45 -11.98
N GLU A 177 34.19 -15.89 -10.86
CA GLU A 177 33.01 -16.37 -10.11
C GLU A 177 31.71 -16.26 -10.93
N GLN A 178 31.50 -15.13 -11.62
CA GLN A 178 30.35 -14.96 -12.51
C GLN A 178 30.37 -15.97 -13.66
N TRP A 179 31.54 -16.18 -14.28
CA TRP A 179 31.70 -17.15 -15.35
C TRP A 179 31.43 -18.58 -14.85
N ASP A 180 32.05 -18.99 -13.76
CA ASP A 180 31.92 -20.34 -13.20
C ASP A 180 30.46 -20.65 -12.86
N PHE A 181 29.77 -19.72 -12.19
CA PHE A 181 28.36 -19.87 -11.85
C PHE A 181 27.47 -19.93 -13.10
N ALA A 182 27.56 -18.93 -14.00
CA ALA A 182 26.66 -18.84 -15.14
C ALA A 182 26.91 -19.96 -16.17
N SER A 183 28.17 -20.35 -16.40
CA SER A 183 28.53 -21.46 -17.29
C SER A 183 28.02 -22.80 -16.76
N GLN A 184 28.20 -23.06 -15.46
CA GLN A 184 27.65 -24.27 -14.83
C GLN A 184 26.13 -24.30 -14.95
N LYS A 185 25.43 -23.21 -14.62
CA LYS A 185 23.97 -23.14 -14.72
C LYS A 185 23.47 -23.26 -16.14
N ALA A 186 24.16 -22.71 -17.13
CA ALA A 186 23.81 -22.90 -18.55
C ALA A 186 23.87 -24.38 -18.97
N LEU A 187 24.90 -25.12 -18.54
CA LEU A 187 25.03 -26.55 -18.83
C LEU A 187 23.96 -27.38 -18.11
N GLU A 188 23.71 -27.13 -16.82
CA GLU A 188 22.65 -27.81 -16.04
C GLU A 188 21.26 -27.57 -16.65
N LEU A 189 20.94 -26.32 -17.02
CA LEU A 189 19.69 -25.98 -17.71
C LEU A 189 19.56 -26.72 -19.05
N PHE A 190 20.66 -26.84 -19.80
CA PHE A 190 20.64 -27.49 -21.10
C PHE A 190 20.46 -28.99 -21.02
N GLU A 191 21.16 -29.63 -20.08
CA GLU A 191 20.99 -31.06 -19.81
C GLU A 191 19.55 -31.37 -19.38
N PHE A 192 18.99 -30.58 -18.46
CA PHE A 192 17.60 -30.71 -18.06
C PHE A 192 16.63 -30.50 -19.24
N GLY A 193 16.87 -29.45 -20.04
CA GLY A 193 16.09 -29.17 -21.25
C GLY A 193 16.14 -30.31 -22.27
N GLN A 194 17.30 -30.95 -22.45
CA GLN A 194 17.46 -32.13 -23.31
C GLN A 194 16.68 -33.33 -22.79
N GLN A 195 16.73 -33.60 -21.48
CA GLN A 195 15.97 -34.69 -20.87
C GLN A 195 14.46 -34.48 -21.06
N LYS A 196 13.96 -33.28 -20.74
CA LYS A 196 12.55 -32.90 -20.94
C LYS A 196 12.12 -32.94 -22.40
N ALA A 197 12.96 -32.49 -23.32
CA ALA A 197 12.67 -32.60 -24.75
C ALA A 197 12.54 -34.07 -25.18
N LEU A 198 13.46 -34.93 -24.74
CA LEU A 198 13.48 -36.36 -25.08
C LEU A 198 12.25 -37.12 -24.55
N GLU A 199 11.75 -36.76 -23.36
CA GLU A 199 10.50 -37.26 -22.79
C GLU A 199 9.29 -36.95 -23.68
N HIS A 200 9.33 -35.81 -24.38
CA HIS A 200 8.27 -35.34 -25.26
C HIS A 200 8.51 -35.64 -26.76
N GLY A 201 9.43 -36.54 -27.08
CA GLY A 201 9.69 -36.94 -28.48
C GLY A 201 10.49 -35.91 -29.30
N LEU A 202 11.22 -35.03 -28.62
CA LEU A 202 12.03 -33.97 -29.22
C LEU A 202 13.52 -34.15 -28.92
N ILE A 203 14.37 -33.54 -29.74
CA ILE A 203 15.80 -33.37 -29.49
C ILE A 203 16.08 -31.88 -29.42
N LEU A 204 16.58 -31.41 -28.28
CA LEU A 204 17.14 -30.07 -28.13
C LEU A 204 18.61 -30.09 -28.58
N ALA A 205 18.87 -29.52 -29.76
CA ALA A 205 20.19 -29.58 -30.39
C ALA A 205 21.17 -28.53 -29.85
N ASP A 206 20.67 -27.30 -29.70
CA ASP A 206 21.37 -26.17 -29.08
C ASP A 206 20.39 -25.07 -28.67
N THR A 207 20.84 -24.21 -27.76
CA THR A 207 20.10 -23.05 -27.25
C THR A 207 21.04 -21.97 -26.74
N LYS A 208 20.48 -20.84 -26.33
CA LYS A 208 21.19 -19.69 -25.75
C LYS A 208 20.57 -19.32 -24.41
N TYR A 209 21.41 -19.04 -23.42
CA TYR A 209 20.99 -18.47 -22.14
C TYR A 209 21.57 -17.08 -21.93
N GLU A 210 20.83 -16.27 -21.18
CA GLU A 210 21.28 -14.98 -20.68
C GLU A 210 21.10 -14.93 -19.16
N PHE A 211 22.06 -14.32 -18.49
CA PHE A 211 22.04 -14.11 -17.04
C PHE A 211 22.15 -12.62 -16.75
N GLY A 212 21.66 -12.22 -15.58
CA GLY A 212 21.78 -10.85 -15.09
C GLY A 212 21.97 -10.81 -13.59
N VAL A 213 22.44 -9.68 -13.09
CA VAL A 213 22.55 -9.41 -11.66
C VAL A 213 21.29 -8.67 -11.21
N ASP A 214 20.52 -9.26 -10.31
CA ASP A 214 19.34 -8.63 -9.72
C ASP A 214 19.74 -7.34 -8.98
N GLU A 215 19.14 -6.21 -9.35
CA GLU A 215 19.56 -4.89 -8.85
C GLU A 215 19.27 -4.68 -7.35
N LYS A 216 18.36 -5.46 -6.77
CA LYS A 216 17.98 -5.35 -5.35
C LYS A 216 18.83 -6.26 -4.45
N THR A 217 19.12 -7.47 -4.91
CA THR A 217 19.76 -8.51 -4.10
C THR A 217 21.24 -8.71 -4.43
N GLY A 218 21.68 -8.32 -5.63
CA GLY A 218 23.02 -8.59 -6.14
C GLY A 218 23.25 -10.03 -6.60
N GLU A 219 22.22 -10.89 -6.59
CA GLU A 219 22.33 -12.29 -7.02
C GLU A 219 22.34 -12.42 -8.56
N ILE A 220 23.08 -13.40 -9.09
CA ILE A 220 23.01 -13.77 -10.51
C ILE A 220 21.75 -14.62 -10.72
N ILE A 221 20.88 -14.16 -11.62
CA ILE A 221 19.62 -14.82 -11.98
C ILE A 221 19.54 -15.08 -13.48
N LEU A 222 18.79 -16.11 -13.86
CA LEU A 222 18.45 -16.38 -15.24
C LEU A 222 17.45 -15.33 -15.75
N ILE A 223 17.73 -14.78 -16.93
CA ILE A 223 16.89 -13.76 -17.57
C ILE A 223 16.54 -14.17 -19.01
N ASP A 224 15.78 -13.31 -19.67
CA ASP A 224 15.37 -13.39 -21.08
C ASP A 224 14.33 -14.48 -21.41
N GLU A 225 14.50 -15.26 -22.48
CA GLU A 225 13.70 -16.47 -22.74
C GLU A 225 14.59 -17.71 -22.75
N ILE A 226 14.03 -18.88 -22.43
CA ILE A 226 14.75 -20.14 -22.51
C ILE A 226 13.93 -21.20 -23.26
N HIS A 227 14.62 -22.00 -24.07
CA HIS A 227 14.06 -23.18 -24.75
C HIS A 227 12.81 -22.90 -25.60
N THR A 228 12.70 -21.69 -26.15
CA THR A 228 11.60 -21.31 -27.05
C THR A 228 11.93 -21.65 -28.51
N PRO A 229 10.91 -21.85 -29.38
CA PRO A 229 11.13 -22.16 -30.80
C PRO A 229 11.98 -21.13 -31.57
N ASP A 230 12.06 -19.89 -31.07
CA ASP A 230 12.78 -18.81 -31.76
C ASP A 230 14.26 -18.70 -31.35
N SER A 231 14.59 -19.18 -30.14
CA SER A 231 15.92 -19.13 -29.52
C SER A 231 16.66 -20.49 -29.55
N SER A 232 15.93 -21.58 -29.82
CA SER A 232 16.44 -22.95 -29.66
C SER A 232 16.17 -23.81 -30.90
N ARG A 233 17.07 -24.76 -31.18
CA ARG A 233 16.88 -25.74 -32.26
C ARG A 233 16.28 -27.03 -31.74
N PHE A 234 15.15 -27.41 -32.32
CA PHE A 234 14.42 -28.62 -31.94
C PHE A 234 14.19 -29.52 -33.15
N TRP A 235 14.48 -30.80 -32.97
CA TRP A 235 14.22 -31.85 -33.97
C TRP A 235 13.23 -32.88 -33.46
N LEU A 236 12.49 -33.52 -34.37
CA LEU A 236 11.71 -34.71 -34.02
C LEU A 236 12.66 -35.88 -33.75
N LYS A 237 12.49 -36.51 -32.59
CA LYS A 237 13.35 -37.61 -32.14
C LYS A 237 13.27 -38.83 -33.06
N ASP A 238 12.06 -39.18 -33.47
CA ASP A 238 11.80 -40.46 -34.14
C ASP A 238 12.38 -40.54 -35.56
N SER A 239 12.57 -39.39 -36.24
CA SER A 239 13.18 -39.35 -37.58
C SER A 239 14.68 -39.08 -37.59
N TYR A 240 15.29 -38.74 -36.45
CA TYR A 240 16.68 -38.29 -36.40
C TYR A 240 17.69 -39.36 -36.83
N VAL A 241 17.60 -40.59 -36.29
CA VAL A 241 18.61 -41.63 -36.53
C VAL A 241 18.66 -42.02 -38.01
N GLU A 242 17.50 -42.31 -38.60
CA GLU A 242 17.39 -42.68 -40.01
C GLU A 242 17.91 -41.56 -40.93
N ARG A 243 17.48 -40.31 -40.68
CA ARG A 243 17.93 -39.15 -41.47
C ARG A 243 19.44 -38.94 -41.35
N PHE A 244 20.00 -39.05 -40.16
CA PHE A 244 21.44 -38.89 -39.95
C PHE A 244 22.26 -39.98 -40.66
N GLU A 245 21.82 -41.25 -40.61
CA GLU A 245 22.47 -42.36 -41.30
C GLU A 245 22.42 -42.20 -42.83
N ASN A 246 21.33 -41.65 -43.35
CA ASN A 246 21.15 -41.34 -44.77
C ASN A 246 21.83 -40.02 -45.22
N GLY A 247 22.43 -39.26 -44.29
CA GLY A 247 23.07 -37.97 -44.59
C GLY A 247 22.07 -36.84 -44.89
N GLU A 248 20.83 -36.97 -44.44
CA GLU A 248 19.75 -36.00 -44.57
C GLU A 248 19.73 -35.00 -43.40
N GLU A 249 19.07 -33.85 -43.59
CA GLU A 249 18.87 -32.89 -42.51
C GLU A 249 17.84 -33.39 -41.49
N PRO A 250 18.05 -33.17 -40.17
CA PRO A 250 17.05 -33.44 -39.15
C PRO A 250 15.72 -32.76 -39.45
N GLU A 251 14.65 -33.38 -38.97
CA GLU A 251 13.31 -32.82 -39.13
C GLU A 251 13.10 -31.69 -38.12
N ASN A 252 13.34 -30.45 -38.57
CA ASN A 252 13.21 -29.25 -37.75
C ASN A 252 11.75 -28.86 -37.49
N ILE A 253 11.45 -28.56 -36.23
CA ILE A 253 10.19 -27.95 -35.78
C ILE A 253 10.35 -26.47 -35.39
N ASP A 254 11.53 -25.91 -35.67
CA ASP A 254 11.86 -24.49 -35.52
C ASP A 254 11.84 -23.74 -36.87
N LYS A 255 12.34 -22.49 -36.88
CA LYS A 255 12.36 -21.60 -38.04
C LYS A 255 13.40 -21.91 -39.13
N GLU A 256 14.19 -22.98 -39.04
CA GLU A 256 15.27 -23.22 -40.00
C GLU A 256 14.75 -23.39 -41.44
N PHE A 257 13.63 -24.08 -41.66
CA PHE A 257 13.03 -24.19 -43.01
C PHE A 257 12.59 -22.82 -43.56
N PHE A 258 12.13 -21.93 -42.69
CA PHE A 258 11.76 -20.56 -43.03
C PHE A 258 12.99 -19.77 -43.47
N ARG A 259 14.12 -19.91 -42.76
CA ARG A 259 15.42 -19.32 -43.14
C ARG A 259 15.93 -19.83 -44.48
N LEU A 260 15.88 -21.14 -44.69
CA LEU A 260 16.33 -21.77 -45.94
C LEU A 260 15.52 -21.30 -47.14
N TRP A 261 14.22 -21.01 -46.97
CA TRP A 261 13.42 -20.43 -48.03
C TRP A 261 13.95 -19.05 -48.44
N PHE A 262 14.24 -18.15 -47.50
CA PHE A 262 14.82 -16.84 -47.83
C PHE A 262 16.19 -16.98 -48.50
N ALA A 263 17.09 -17.79 -47.93
CA ALA A 263 18.42 -18.01 -48.52
C ALA A 263 18.40 -18.60 -49.95
N LYS A 264 17.30 -19.28 -50.34
CA LYS A 264 17.12 -19.81 -51.70
C LYS A 264 16.50 -18.80 -52.66
N ASN A 265 15.77 -17.80 -52.16
CA ASN A 265 14.97 -16.88 -52.98
C ASN A 265 15.51 -15.44 -52.99
N CYS A 266 16.47 -15.09 -52.14
CA CYS A 266 17.15 -13.80 -52.11
C CYS A 266 18.55 -13.94 -51.48
N ASP A 267 19.37 -12.90 -51.56
CA ASP A 267 20.52 -12.71 -50.68
C ASP A 267 20.06 -11.93 -49.44
N PRO A 268 19.75 -12.61 -48.31
CA PRO A 268 19.15 -11.95 -47.16
C PRO A 268 20.07 -10.92 -46.49
N TYR A 269 21.39 -11.00 -46.74
CA TYR A 269 22.37 -10.10 -46.17
C TYR A 269 22.57 -8.84 -47.01
N ASN A 270 22.49 -8.97 -48.34
CA ASN A 270 22.86 -7.88 -49.25
C ASN A 270 21.69 -7.25 -50.01
N ASP A 271 20.54 -7.93 -50.16
CA ASP A 271 19.42 -7.39 -50.94
C ASP A 271 18.68 -6.28 -50.17
N ASP A 272 18.45 -5.13 -50.81
CA ASP A 272 17.75 -3.98 -50.18
C ASP A 272 16.33 -4.34 -49.68
N VAL A 273 15.62 -5.16 -50.46
CA VAL A 273 14.23 -5.57 -50.19
C VAL A 273 14.13 -7.09 -50.22
N LEU A 274 13.69 -7.66 -49.10
CA LEU A 274 13.43 -9.11 -49.01
C LEU A 274 12.08 -9.47 -49.65
N PRO A 275 11.97 -10.63 -50.32
CA PRO A 275 10.69 -11.12 -50.82
C PRO A 275 9.73 -11.39 -49.65
N GLN A 276 8.43 -11.19 -49.89
CA GLN A 276 7.43 -11.55 -48.88
C GLN A 276 7.32 -13.08 -48.76
N ALA A 277 7.37 -13.60 -47.53
CA ALA A 277 7.17 -15.02 -47.28
C ALA A 277 5.78 -15.47 -47.78
N PRO A 278 5.68 -16.58 -48.53
CA PRO A 278 4.41 -17.13 -48.96
C PRO A 278 3.51 -17.43 -47.76
N GLN A 279 2.21 -17.22 -47.92
CA GLN A 279 1.23 -17.47 -46.86
C GLN A 279 1.31 -18.89 -46.30
N GLU A 280 1.51 -19.89 -47.16
CA GLU A 280 1.65 -21.29 -46.75
C GLU A 280 2.86 -21.50 -45.82
N LEU A 281 3.96 -20.81 -46.11
CA LEU A 281 5.19 -20.87 -45.31
C LEU A 281 4.99 -20.23 -43.93
N VAL A 282 4.25 -19.12 -43.85
CA VAL A 282 3.87 -18.46 -42.59
C VAL A 282 2.96 -19.36 -41.75
N VAL A 283 1.97 -20.00 -42.38
CA VAL A 283 1.04 -20.93 -41.71
C VAL A 283 1.78 -22.15 -41.20
N GLU A 284 2.70 -22.71 -41.98
CA GLU A 284 3.54 -23.84 -41.57
C GLU A 284 4.40 -23.48 -40.34
N LEU A 285 5.00 -22.29 -40.31
CA LEU A 285 5.83 -21.86 -39.19
C LEU A 285 5.02 -21.68 -37.90
N SER A 286 3.87 -21.03 -38.01
CA SER A 286 2.94 -20.89 -36.88
C SER A 286 2.50 -22.27 -36.36
N GLN A 287 2.15 -23.20 -37.26
CA GLN A 287 1.73 -24.53 -36.87
C GLN A 287 2.86 -25.32 -36.18
N LYS A 288 4.10 -25.24 -36.67
CA LYS A 288 5.26 -25.88 -36.03
C LYS A 288 5.53 -25.32 -34.64
N TYR A 289 5.43 -24.00 -34.47
CA TYR A 289 5.60 -23.37 -33.15
C TYR A 289 4.51 -23.82 -32.16
N ILE A 290 3.26 -23.92 -32.63
CA ILE A 290 2.15 -24.43 -31.81
C ILE A 290 2.40 -25.89 -31.44
N THR A 291 2.79 -26.74 -32.40
CA THR A 291 3.08 -28.15 -32.14
C THR A 291 4.24 -28.29 -31.15
N LEU A 292 5.32 -27.51 -31.28
CA LEU A 292 6.42 -27.53 -30.33
C LEU A 292 5.96 -27.12 -28.92
N PHE A 293 5.15 -26.07 -28.80
CA PHE A 293 4.56 -25.64 -27.54
C PHE A 293 3.72 -26.77 -26.90
N GLU A 294 2.83 -27.39 -27.68
CA GLU A 294 1.96 -28.46 -27.19
C GLU A 294 2.77 -29.69 -26.77
N MET A 295 3.80 -30.06 -27.54
CA MET A 295 4.68 -31.19 -27.23
C MET A 295 5.49 -30.92 -25.96
N ILE A 296 6.15 -29.77 -25.83
CA ILE A 296 7.07 -29.52 -24.72
C ILE A 296 6.35 -29.26 -23.39
N THR A 297 5.22 -28.55 -23.43
CA THR A 297 4.47 -28.20 -22.21
C THR A 297 3.43 -29.24 -21.81
N GLY A 298 3.03 -30.11 -22.74
CA GLY A 298 1.88 -31.01 -22.59
C GLY A 298 0.52 -30.30 -22.59
N GLN A 299 0.48 -28.97 -22.80
CA GLN A 299 -0.73 -28.16 -22.78
C GLN A 299 -1.27 -27.96 -24.20
N LYS A 300 -2.60 -27.91 -24.36
CA LYS A 300 -3.20 -27.53 -25.65
C LYS A 300 -3.06 -26.03 -25.85
N PHE A 301 -2.75 -25.62 -27.08
CA PHE A 301 -2.67 -24.20 -27.41
C PHE A 301 -4.07 -23.58 -27.49
N GLU A 302 -4.31 -22.53 -26.71
CA GLU A 302 -5.57 -21.80 -26.69
C GLU A 302 -5.48 -20.48 -27.46
N VAL A 303 -6.41 -20.29 -28.38
CA VAL A 303 -6.54 -19.04 -29.15
C VAL A 303 -7.18 -17.98 -28.27
N PRO A 304 -6.59 -16.77 -28.17
CA PRO A 304 -7.19 -15.68 -27.42
C PRO A 304 -8.60 -15.31 -27.87
N VAL A 305 -9.47 -15.02 -26.89
CA VAL A 305 -10.86 -14.60 -27.13
C VAL A 305 -10.94 -13.27 -27.90
N ASP A 306 -10.04 -12.33 -27.63
CA ASP A 306 -9.97 -11.01 -28.28
C ASP A 306 -8.75 -10.89 -29.21
N ILE A 307 -8.75 -11.72 -30.26
CA ILE A 307 -7.66 -11.78 -31.24
C ILE A 307 -7.60 -10.56 -32.18
N LYS A 308 -8.68 -9.78 -32.27
CA LYS A 308 -8.73 -8.60 -33.14
C LYS A 308 -8.10 -7.37 -32.48
N ASN A 309 -8.05 -7.32 -31.15
CA ASN A 309 -7.55 -6.17 -30.40
C ASN A 309 -6.40 -6.54 -29.46
N ILE A 310 -5.45 -7.37 -29.92
CA ILE A 310 -4.35 -7.91 -29.10
C ILE A 310 -3.62 -6.82 -28.29
N SER A 311 -3.26 -5.70 -28.93
CA SER A 311 -2.57 -4.60 -28.24
C SER A 311 -3.43 -3.95 -27.15
N GLN A 312 -4.74 -3.79 -27.35
CA GLN A 312 -5.63 -3.22 -26.35
C GLN A 312 -5.86 -4.19 -25.19
N ARG A 313 -6.02 -5.49 -25.48
CA ARG A 313 -6.08 -6.56 -24.48
C ARG A 313 -4.84 -6.55 -23.59
N ILE A 314 -3.65 -6.52 -24.19
CA ILE A 314 -2.38 -6.45 -23.47
C ILE A 314 -2.31 -5.19 -22.62
N ALA A 315 -2.59 -4.01 -23.19
CA ALA A 315 -2.55 -2.76 -22.45
C ALA A 315 -3.50 -2.76 -21.25
N LYS A 316 -4.73 -3.26 -21.43
CA LYS A 316 -5.72 -3.42 -20.36
C LYS A 316 -5.22 -4.36 -19.27
N ASN A 317 -4.72 -5.54 -19.63
CA ASN A 317 -4.29 -6.56 -18.68
C ASN A 317 -3.05 -6.13 -17.89
N VAL A 318 -2.07 -5.50 -18.55
CA VAL A 318 -0.90 -4.94 -17.89
C VAL A 318 -1.28 -3.77 -16.98
N ALA A 319 -2.13 -2.84 -17.45
CA ALA A 319 -2.63 -1.76 -16.61
C ALA A 319 -3.39 -2.29 -15.39
N ASN A 320 -4.23 -3.32 -15.55
CA ASN A 320 -4.93 -3.96 -14.45
C ASN A 320 -3.97 -4.59 -13.43
N TYR A 321 -2.92 -5.28 -13.89
CA TYR A 321 -1.91 -5.86 -13.01
C TYR A 321 -1.19 -4.77 -12.21
N LEU A 322 -0.70 -3.72 -12.88
CA LEU A 322 -0.02 -2.61 -12.23
C LEU A 322 -0.96 -1.84 -11.28
N ASN A 323 -2.24 -1.72 -11.64
CA ASN A 323 -3.25 -1.06 -10.80
C ASN A 323 -3.69 -1.92 -9.61
N ALA A 324 -3.72 -3.25 -9.74
CA ALA A 324 -4.07 -4.16 -8.65
C ALA A 324 -2.97 -4.20 -7.58
N GLU A 325 -1.70 -4.11 -7.96
CA GLU A 325 -0.60 -3.87 -7.00
C GLU A 325 -0.70 -2.50 -6.30
N SER A 326 -1.38 -1.52 -6.90
CA SER A 326 -1.57 -0.19 -6.30
C SER A 326 -2.80 -0.08 -5.38
N GLN A 327 -3.61 -1.14 -5.25
CA GLN A 327 -4.82 -1.12 -4.43
C GLN A 327 -4.50 -1.52 -2.99
N VAL A 328 -4.66 -0.59 -2.05
CA VAL A 328 -4.38 -0.84 -0.64
C VAL A 328 -5.65 -1.33 0.09
N ASN A 329 -5.55 -2.48 0.74
CA ASN A 329 -6.57 -2.92 1.69
C ASN A 329 -6.33 -2.24 3.04
N ILE A 330 -7.30 -1.46 3.50
CA ILE A 330 -7.25 -0.65 4.71
C ILE A 330 -8.14 -1.31 5.77
N LEU A 331 -7.60 -1.59 6.96
CA LEU A 331 -8.36 -2.04 8.11
C LEU A 331 -8.68 -0.88 9.04
N LEU A 332 -9.95 -0.63 9.30
CA LEU A 332 -10.43 0.27 10.33
C LEU A 332 -10.79 -0.52 11.58
N VAL A 333 -10.31 -0.06 12.74
CA VAL A 333 -10.61 -0.68 14.05
C VAL A 333 -11.52 0.25 14.85
N GLY A 334 -12.73 -0.22 15.20
CA GLY A 334 -13.71 0.47 16.05
C GLY A 334 -15.10 0.66 15.41
N SER A 335 -16.06 1.17 16.19
CA SER A 335 -17.50 1.23 15.82
C SER A 335 -18.18 2.58 16.08
N GLY A 336 -17.48 3.61 16.55
CA GLY A 336 -18.06 4.91 16.90
C GLY A 336 -18.30 5.85 15.71
N SER A 337 -18.84 7.03 16.01
CA SER A 337 -19.05 8.09 14.99
C SER A 337 -17.73 8.59 14.42
N ARG A 338 -16.66 8.61 15.21
CA ARG A 338 -15.30 8.88 14.74
C ARG A 338 -14.86 7.87 13.70
N GLU A 339 -15.04 6.58 13.95
CA GLU A 339 -14.67 5.55 12.98
C GLU A 339 -15.55 5.64 11.72
N HIS A 340 -16.82 5.99 11.85
CA HIS A 340 -17.67 6.28 10.69
C HIS A 340 -17.18 7.50 9.90
N ALA A 341 -16.71 8.57 10.55
CA ALA A 341 -16.09 9.70 9.87
C ALA A 341 -14.80 9.32 9.13
N ILE A 342 -13.98 8.44 9.71
CA ILE A 342 -12.79 7.86 9.07
C ILE A 342 -13.19 7.03 7.85
N ALA A 343 -14.21 6.17 7.97
CA ALA A 343 -14.72 5.35 6.86
C ALA A 343 -15.22 6.20 5.69
N GLU A 344 -16.00 7.26 5.95
CA GLU A 344 -16.44 8.19 4.91
C GLU A 344 -15.25 8.96 4.30
N ALA A 345 -14.21 9.30 5.08
CA ALA A 345 -12.98 9.91 4.53
C ALA A 345 -12.22 8.96 3.61
N VAL A 346 -12.08 7.67 3.97
CA VAL A 346 -11.48 6.64 3.11
C VAL A 346 -12.30 6.44 1.83
N LYS A 347 -13.63 6.42 1.92
CA LYS A 347 -14.52 6.27 0.77
C LYS A 347 -14.44 7.44 -0.22
N ARG A 348 -14.17 8.66 0.25
CA ARG A 348 -13.99 9.84 -0.61
C ARG A 348 -12.67 9.83 -1.40
N SER A 349 -11.72 8.96 -1.03
CA SER A 349 -10.41 8.86 -1.68
C SER A 349 -10.51 8.54 -3.17
N ALA A 350 -9.71 9.23 -3.97
CA ALA A 350 -9.46 8.90 -5.36
C ALA A 350 -8.40 7.78 -5.50
N VAL A 351 -7.54 7.59 -4.49
CA VAL A 351 -6.62 6.45 -4.41
C VAL A 351 -7.45 5.17 -4.27
N LYS A 352 -7.22 4.19 -5.16
CA LYS A 352 -7.92 2.91 -5.13
C LYS A 352 -7.60 2.16 -3.83
N ASN A 353 -8.64 1.83 -3.07
CA ASN A 353 -8.53 1.13 -1.80
C ASN A 353 -9.75 0.23 -1.57
N ASN A 354 -9.61 -0.71 -0.64
CA ASN A 354 -10.72 -1.49 -0.09
C ASN A 354 -10.75 -1.28 1.42
N LEU A 355 -11.89 -0.86 1.95
CA LEU A 355 -12.07 -0.69 3.38
C LEU A 355 -12.57 -1.99 4.02
N PHE A 356 -11.87 -2.46 5.04
CA PHE A 356 -12.30 -3.52 5.94
C PHE A 356 -12.48 -2.95 7.34
N CYS A 357 -13.38 -3.51 8.13
CA CYS A 357 -13.62 -3.05 9.49
C CYS A 357 -13.63 -4.23 10.47
N ILE A 358 -12.99 -4.06 11.62
CA ILE A 358 -13.22 -4.91 12.79
C ILE A 358 -13.68 -4.06 13.98
N SER A 359 -14.73 -4.51 14.65
CA SER A 359 -15.37 -3.71 15.70
C SER A 359 -16.13 -4.54 16.73
N THR A 360 -16.52 -3.92 17.85
CA THR A 360 -17.28 -4.59 18.92
C THR A 360 -18.77 -4.73 18.65
N ALA A 361 -19.29 -4.02 17.65
CA ALA A 361 -20.69 -4.06 17.23
C ALA A 361 -20.81 -3.55 15.78
N VAL A 362 -21.84 -3.97 15.05
CA VAL A 362 -22.09 -3.48 13.70
C VAL A 362 -22.50 -2.02 13.74
N ASN A 363 -21.68 -1.15 13.15
CA ASN A 363 -22.05 0.21 12.81
C ASN A 363 -22.57 0.21 11.37
N PRO A 364 -23.88 0.38 11.13
CA PRO A 364 -24.46 0.27 9.78
C PRO A 364 -23.96 1.34 8.81
N GLY A 365 -23.44 2.45 9.32
CA GLY A 365 -22.80 3.47 8.51
C GLY A 365 -21.50 2.98 7.89
N ILE A 366 -20.66 2.32 8.70
CA ILE A 366 -19.39 1.73 8.28
C ILE A 366 -19.64 0.47 7.43
N ASP A 367 -20.55 -0.41 7.85
CA ASP A 367 -20.86 -1.68 7.16
C ASP A 367 -21.30 -1.47 5.71
N ARG A 368 -22.09 -0.42 5.43
CA ARG A 368 -22.48 -0.03 4.07
C ARG A 368 -21.30 0.32 3.16
N ILE A 369 -20.20 0.77 3.75
CA ILE A 369 -19.02 1.28 3.02
C ILE A 369 -17.94 0.20 2.92
N ALA A 370 -17.81 -0.62 3.96
CA ALA A 370 -16.77 -1.63 4.04
C ALA A 370 -17.02 -2.79 3.06
N GLN A 371 -15.94 -3.28 2.44
CA GLN A 371 -15.94 -4.50 1.66
C GLN A 371 -16.00 -5.75 2.56
N GLY A 372 -15.45 -5.67 3.76
CA GLY A 372 -15.55 -6.72 4.77
C GLY A 372 -15.73 -6.13 6.17
N TYR A 373 -16.59 -6.77 6.97
CA TYR A 373 -16.90 -6.33 8.32
C TYR A 373 -16.87 -7.53 9.28
N LYS A 374 -16.04 -7.44 10.32
CA LYS A 374 -15.96 -8.44 11.39
C LYS A 374 -16.39 -7.83 12.72
N VAL A 375 -17.30 -8.52 13.41
CA VAL A 375 -17.60 -8.24 14.82
C VAL A 375 -16.71 -9.15 15.67
N GLY A 376 -15.91 -8.58 16.57
CA GLY A 376 -14.93 -9.29 17.37
C GLY A 376 -14.34 -8.44 18.50
N ASP A 377 -13.41 -9.00 19.26
CA ASP A 377 -12.72 -8.26 20.32
C ASP A 377 -11.57 -7.45 19.72
N ILE A 378 -11.75 -6.13 19.60
CA ILE A 378 -10.73 -5.22 19.07
C ILE A 378 -9.50 -5.07 19.96
N CYS A 379 -9.55 -5.54 21.22
CA CYS A 379 -8.41 -5.59 22.12
C CYS A 379 -7.69 -6.94 22.07
N ASN A 380 -8.24 -7.95 21.39
CA ASN A 380 -7.56 -9.21 21.12
C ASN A 380 -6.64 -9.05 19.90
N CYS A 381 -5.36 -8.79 20.17
CA CYS A 381 -4.37 -8.52 19.12
C CYS A 381 -4.21 -9.70 18.13
N GLU A 382 -4.35 -10.95 18.59
CA GLU A 382 -4.26 -12.13 17.73
C GLU A 382 -5.46 -12.21 16.78
N GLU A 383 -6.68 -12.02 17.31
CA GLU A 383 -7.90 -12.04 16.50
C GLU A 383 -7.90 -10.95 15.42
N VAL A 384 -7.44 -9.74 15.75
CA VAL A 384 -7.32 -8.64 14.79
C VAL A 384 -6.25 -8.96 13.73
N LEU A 385 -5.10 -9.50 14.14
CA LEU A 385 -4.02 -9.87 13.22
C LEU A 385 -4.43 -10.98 12.25
N GLU A 386 -5.15 -12.00 12.73
CA GLU A 386 -5.68 -13.08 11.88
C GLU A 386 -6.62 -12.55 10.82
N TYR A 387 -7.53 -11.66 11.20
CA TYR A 387 -8.43 -11.00 10.25
C TYR A 387 -7.65 -10.14 9.25
N ALA A 388 -6.64 -9.38 9.73
CA ALA A 388 -5.81 -8.56 8.87
C ALA A 388 -5.02 -9.38 7.84
N LYS A 389 -4.50 -10.55 8.22
CA LYS A 389 -3.83 -11.48 7.31
C LYS A 389 -4.79 -12.10 6.31
N ALA A 390 -5.97 -12.53 6.76
CA ALA A 390 -6.98 -13.14 5.90
C ALA A 390 -7.41 -12.20 4.75
N GLU A 391 -7.57 -10.92 5.06
CA GLU A 391 -8.00 -9.89 4.10
C GLU A 391 -6.84 -9.18 3.39
N ASN A 392 -5.59 -9.65 3.56
CA ASN A 392 -4.38 -9.05 2.98
C ASN A 392 -4.26 -7.54 3.25
N ILE A 393 -4.51 -7.12 4.49
CA ILE A 393 -4.46 -5.72 4.90
C ILE A 393 -3.04 -5.18 4.77
N GLY A 394 -2.89 -4.04 4.09
CA GLY A 394 -1.62 -3.31 3.96
C GLY A 394 -1.47 -2.19 4.99
N ILE A 395 -2.58 -1.54 5.37
CA ILE A 395 -2.59 -0.45 6.35
C ILE A 395 -3.74 -0.62 7.33
N ALA A 396 -3.50 -0.37 8.63
CA ALA A 396 -4.53 -0.30 9.66
C ALA A 396 -4.64 1.11 10.27
N ILE A 397 -5.87 1.56 10.49
CA ILE A 397 -6.20 2.80 11.18
C ILE A 397 -6.90 2.44 12.50
N ILE A 398 -6.25 2.75 13.62
CA ILE A 398 -6.79 2.44 14.94
C ILE A 398 -7.56 3.65 15.46
N GLY A 399 -8.89 3.50 15.54
CA GLY A 399 -9.79 4.57 15.99
C GLY A 399 -9.77 4.81 17.51
N PRO A 400 -10.08 3.80 18.33
CA PRO A 400 -10.14 3.92 19.78
C PRO A 400 -8.79 3.71 20.47
N GLU A 401 -8.71 4.19 21.71
CA GLU A 401 -7.53 4.15 22.56
C GLU A 401 -7.24 2.77 23.16
N ALA A 402 -8.28 1.97 23.45
CA ALA A 402 -8.11 0.69 24.13
C ALA A 402 -7.24 -0.32 23.36
N PRO A 403 -7.37 -0.47 22.02
CA PRO A 403 -6.43 -1.29 21.25
C PRO A 403 -4.98 -0.80 21.27
N LEU A 404 -4.75 0.51 21.39
CA LEU A 404 -3.40 1.07 21.52
C LEU A 404 -2.77 0.69 22.87
N GLU A 405 -3.55 0.71 23.96
CA GLU A 405 -3.09 0.34 25.31
C GLU A 405 -2.62 -1.12 25.40
N VAL A 406 -3.32 -2.03 24.70
CA VAL A 406 -2.95 -3.46 24.70
C VAL A 406 -1.80 -3.79 23.73
N GLY A 407 -1.41 -2.87 22.84
CA GLY A 407 -0.30 -3.04 21.90
C GLY A 407 -0.70 -3.63 20.54
N LEU A 408 -1.91 -3.31 20.06
CA LEU A 408 -2.35 -3.71 18.73
C LEU A 408 -1.45 -3.12 17.64
N ALA A 409 -1.05 -1.85 17.78
CA ALA A 409 -0.16 -1.19 16.83
C ALA A 409 1.18 -1.92 16.71
N ASP A 410 1.78 -2.29 17.84
CA ASP A 410 3.01 -3.07 17.91
C ASP A 410 2.87 -4.41 17.17
N THR A 411 1.77 -5.12 17.44
CA THR A 411 1.48 -6.44 16.85
C THR A 411 1.35 -6.37 15.33
N LEU A 412 0.61 -5.39 14.80
CA LEU A 412 0.41 -5.22 13.36
C LEU A 412 1.70 -4.78 12.65
N LYS A 413 2.43 -3.80 13.22
CA LYS A 413 3.72 -3.34 12.66
C LYS A 413 4.75 -4.46 12.59
N ALA A 414 4.85 -5.31 13.63
CA ALA A 414 5.75 -6.45 13.64
C ALA A 414 5.45 -7.50 12.55
N ASN A 415 4.26 -7.45 11.95
CA ASN A 415 3.83 -8.32 10.85
C ASN A 415 3.82 -7.60 9.49
N GLY A 416 4.49 -6.45 9.37
CA GLY A 416 4.64 -5.73 8.11
C GLY A 416 3.41 -4.94 7.65
N ILE A 417 2.44 -4.73 8.53
CA ILE A 417 1.25 -3.90 8.26
C ILE A 417 1.56 -2.47 8.68
N GLY A 418 1.36 -1.49 7.79
CA GLY A 418 1.48 -0.08 8.13
C GLY A 418 0.39 0.32 9.14
N VAL A 419 0.70 1.13 10.15
CA VAL A 419 -0.29 1.50 11.19
C VAL A 419 -0.34 3.01 11.38
N VAL A 420 -1.54 3.57 11.28
CA VAL A 420 -1.88 4.91 11.77
C VAL A 420 -2.34 4.77 13.22
N GLY A 421 -1.39 4.94 14.13
CA GLY A 421 -1.56 4.78 15.57
C GLY A 421 -0.21 4.54 16.25
N PRO A 422 0.03 5.13 17.43
CA PRO A 422 1.28 4.94 18.15
C PRO A 422 1.39 3.52 18.73
N THR A 423 2.62 3.06 18.96
CA THR A 423 2.88 1.83 19.72
C THR A 423 2.44 1.99 21.17
N LYS A 424 2.32 0.88 21.90
CA LYS A 424 1.92 0.86 23.31
C LYS A 424 2.75 1.79 24.19
N LYS A 425 4.07 1.86 24.00
CA LYS A 425 4.94 2.71 24.81
C LYS A 425 4.74 4.21 24.51
N LEU A 426 4.48 4.55 23.25
CA LEU A 426 4.15 5.91 22.83
C LEU A 426 2.71 6.32 23.22
N ALA A 427 1.78 5.36 23.21
CA ALA A 427 0.38 5.55 23.61
C ALA A 427 0.21 5.86 25.11
N GLN A 428 1.27 5.68 25.93
CA GLN A 428 1.31 6.17 27.32
C GLN A 428 1.00 7.66 27.43
N LEU A 429 1.19 8.42 26.35
CA LEU A 429 0.78 9.81 26.26
C LEU A 429 -0.73 10.04 26.58
N GLU A 430 -1.61 9.09 26.21
CA GLU A 430 -3.03 9.10 26.59
C GLU A 430 -3.30 8.18 27.80
N THR A 431 -2.68 7.00 27.83
CA THR A 431 -3.03 5.98 28.83
C THR A 431 -2.46 6.24 30.22
N SER A 432 -1.45 7.12 30.37
CA SER A 432 -0.99 7.64 31.66
C SER A 432 -0.84 9.16 31.66
N LYS A 433 -1.72 9.82 32.44
CA LYS A 433 -1.65 11.26 32.71
C LYS A 433 -0.38 11.61 33.46
N GLY A 434 0.03 10.77 34.42
CA GLY A 434 1.27 10.96 35.15
C GLY A 434 2.49 10.97 34.24
N PHE A 435 2.55 10.02 33.29
CA PHE A 435 3.60 9.95 32.28
C PHE A 435 3.68 11.23 31.44
N THR A 436 2.55 11.72 30.92
CA THR A 436 2.51 12.94 30.11
C THR A 436 3.03 14.16 30.88
N ARG A 437 2.66 14.27 32.16
CA ARG A 437 3.17 15.34 33.02
C ARG A 437 4.68 15.25 33.24
N ASP A 438 5.20 14.06 33.52
CA ASP A 438 6.63 13.84 33.66
C ASP A 438 7.38 14.14 32.35
N LEU A 439 6.87 13.68 31.20
CA LEU A 439 7.49 13.92 29.90
C LEU A 439 7.65 15.42 29.60
N ILE A 440 6.57 16.19 29.78
CA ILE A 440 6.58 17.64 29.53
C ILE A 440 7.54 18.37 30.49
N ARG A 441 7.67 17.89 31.74
CA ARG A 441 8.61 18.44 32.73
C ARG A 441 10.05 18.09 32.39
N ASP A 442 10.33 16.81 32.15
CA ASP A 442 11.69 16.26 31.99
C ASP A 442 12.37 16.81 30.73
N TYR A 443 11.59 17.20 29.71
CA TYR A 443 12.06 17.81 28.46
C TYR A 443 11.88 19.34 28.42
N ASP A 444 11.55 19.97 29.55
CA ASP A 444 11.43 21.44 29.69
C ASP A 444 10.56 22.12 28.61
N ILE A 445 9.41 21.51 28.28
CA ILE A 445 8.50 22.01 27.24
C ILE A 445 7.72 23.25 27.74
N GLY A 446 7.57 23.40 29.06
CA GLY A 446 6.97 24.58 29.69
C GLY A 446 5.43 24.69 29.62
N ALA A 447 4.74 23.61 29.24
CA ALA A 447 3.31 23.61 28.96
C ALA A 447 2.43 22.99 30.06
N ASN A 448 3.03 22.46 31.14
CA ASN A 448 2.30 21.86 32.23
C ASN A 448 1.62 22.90 33.13
N PRO A 449 0.45 22.60 33.71
CA PRO A 449 0.02 23.21 34.95
C PRO A 449 0.95 22.77 36.10
N PHE A 450 1.03 23.53 37.19
CA PHE A 450 1.61 23.03 38.42
C PHE A 450 0.91 21.72 38.83
N PHE A 451 1.69 20.68 39.08
CA PHE A 451 1.15 19.35 39.38
C PHE A 451 2.00 18.61 40.41
N ARG A 452 1.36 17.68 41.14
CA ARG A 452 2.03 16.64 41.93
C ARG A 452 1.32 15.30 41.74
N LYS A 453 2.10 14.23 41.72
CA LYS A 453 1.61 12.85 41.60
C LYS A 453 1.53 12.21 42.98
N PHE A 454 0.55 11.34 43.17
CA PHE A 454 0.30 10.66 44.44
C PHE A 454 -0.02 9.18 44.20
N SER A 455 0.62 8.35 45.03
CA SER A 455 0.32 6.92 45.20
C SER A 455 0.02 6.56 46.65
N THR A 456 0.08 7.55 47.56
CA THR A 456 -0.34 7.47 48.96
C THR A 456 -1.04 8.78 49.36
N MET A 457 -1.64 8.82 50.55
CA MET A 457 -2.23 10.04 51.10
C MET A 457 -1.21 11.05 51.63
N ASP A 458 0.06 10.66 51.73
CA ASP A 458 1.12 11.52 52.25
C ASP A 458 1.30 12.75 51.34
N GLY A 459 1.27 13.95 51.94
CA GLY A 459 1.40 15.22 51.21
C GLY A 459 0.17 15.66 50.40
N VAL A 460 -0.91 14.86 50.35
CA VAL A 460 -2.14 15.22 49.62
C VAL A 460 -2.78 16.47 50.23
N GLU A 461 -3.06 16.47 51.53
CA GLU A 461 -3.74 17.58 52.19
C GLU A 461 -2.94 18.88 52.10
N GLU A 462 -1.62 18.80 52.24
CA GLU A 462 -0.69 19.93 52.12
C GLU A 462 -0.75 20.54 50.71
N THR A 463 -0.74 19.69 49.68
CA THR A 463 -0.82 20.12 48.28
C THR A 463 -2.18 20.76 47.96
N LEU A 464 -3.29 20.19 48.45
CA LEU A 464 -4.63 20.76 48.27
C LEU A 464 -4.73 22.16 48.92
N LYS A 465 -4.11 22.35 50.09
CA LYS A 465 -4.03 23.65 50.78
C LYS A 465 -3.15 24.64 50.02
N GLU A 466 -2.02 24.19 49.48
CA GLU A 466 -1.09 25.00 48.67
C GLU A 466 -1.80 25.59 47.44
N TYR A 467 -2.64 24.80 46.78
CA TYR A 467 -3.42 25.24 45.61
C TYR A 467 -4.68 26.04 45.97
N ARG A 468 -4.93 26.34 47.25
CA ARG A 468 -5.95 27.30 47.73
C ARG A 468 -7.30 27.21 47.02
N ASN A 469 -7.92 26.02 47.03
CA ASN A 469 -9.24 25.82 46.42
C ASN A 469 -9.24 26.10 44.89
N GLN A 470 -8.12 25.91 44.21
CA GLN A 470 -7.97 26.06 42.76
C GLN A 470 -7.20 24.86 42.23
N PHE A 471 -7.81 23.66 42.34
CA PHE A 471 -7.18 22.43 41.90
C PHE A 471 -8.12 21.49 41.15
N VAL A 472 -7.51 20.54 40.45
CA VAL A 472 -8.14 19.44 39.74
C VAL A 472 -7.51 18.14 40.20
N ILE A 473 -8.33 17.13 40.50
CA ILE A 473 -7.88 15.77 40.81
C ILE A 473 -8.17 14.90 39.59
N LYS A 474 -7.13 14.27 39.05
CA LYS A 474 -7.21 13.40 37.88
C LYS A 474 -6.69 12.01 38.22
N ALA A 475 -7.56 11.01 38.18
CA ALA A 475 -7.14 9.62 38.28
C ALA A 475 -6.25 9.24 37.09
N ASP A 476 -5.17 8.52 37.34
CA ASP A 476 -4.32 8.00 36.28
C ASP A 476 -4.99 6.81 35.57
N GLY A 477 -4.69 6.61 34.29
CA GLY A 477 -5.34 5.60 33.45
C GLY A 477 -6.58 6.08 32.67
N LEU A 478 -7.13 5.17 31.87
CA LEU A 478 -8.34 5.39 31.07
C LEU A 478 -9.60 5.30 31.94
N MET A 479 -10.31 6.43 32.07
CA MET A 479 -11.49 6.57 32.93
C MET A 479 -12.73 7.07 32.16
N GLY A 480 -12.69 7.06 30.82
CA GLY A 480 -13.81 7.47 29.95
C GLY A 480 -14.35 8.87 30.27
N GLY A 481 -13.47 9.84 30.57
CA GLY A 481 -13.84 11.21 30.94
C GLY A 481 -14.43 11.40 32.35
N LYS A 482 -14.68 10.33 33.11
CA LYS A 482 -15.28 10.38 34.46
C LYS A 482 -14.26 10.48 35.60
N GLY A 483 -12.97 10.40 35.30
CA GLY A 483 -11.87 10.41 36.28
C GLY A 483 -11.30 11.79 36.62
N VAL A 484 -11.95 12.89 36.20
CA VAL A 484 -11.46 14.26 36.39
C VAL A 484 -12.46 15.04 37.25
N LEU A 485 -12.04 15.45 38.46
CA LEU A 485 -12.85 16.24 39.38
C LEU A 485 -12.22 17.62 39.60
N VAL A 486 -12.99 18.65 39.30
CA VAL A 486 -12.56 20.07 39.37
C VAL A 486 -13.15 20.73 40.62
N TRP A 487 -12.31 21.47 41.36
CA TRP A 487 -12.78 22.27 42.49
C TRP A 487 -13.76 23.37 42.08
N GLY A 488 -14.85 23.51 42.84
CA GLY A 488 -15.96 24.44 42.60
C GLY A 488 -17.05 23.85 41.72
N ASP A 489 -16.72 22.88 40.88
CA ASP A 489 -17.67 22.25 39.94
C ASP A 489 -18.16 20.89 40.47
N HIS A 490 -17.22 20.05 40.91
CA HIS A 490 -17.48 18.68 41.38
C HIS A 490 -17.15 18.51 42.86
N LEU A 491 -16.15 19.25 43.33
CA LEU A 491 -15.67 19.23 44.71
C LEU A 491 -15.99 20.57 45.35
N HIS A 492 -16.75 20.55 46.44
CA HIS A 492 -17.18 21.76 47.14
C HIS A 492 -16.55 21.92 48.53
N THR A 493 -15.99 20.83 49.10
CA THR A 493 -15.30 20.88 50.41
C THR A 493 -13.97 20.12 50.38
N MET A 494 -13.01 20.53 51.23
CA MET A 494 -11.75 19.79 51.40
C MET A 494 -11.99 18.34 51.79
N SER A 495 -13.03 18.08 52.58
CA SER A 495 -13.38 16.71 52.97
C SER A 495 -13.77 15.85 51.77
N ASP A 496 -14.49 16.41 50.79
CA ASP A 496 -14.88 15.67 49.58
C ASP A 496 -13.64 15.33 48.75
N ALA A 497 -12.72 16.29 48.61
CA ALA A 497 -11.45 16.09 47.90
C ALA A 497 -10.62 14.99 48.56
N LEU A 498 -10.43 15.05 49.89
CA LEU A 498 -9.67 14.05 50.65
C LEU A 498 -10.30 12.66 50.60
N LYS A 499 -11.63 12.57 50.73
CA LYS A 499 -12.36 11.30 50.60
C LYS A 499 -12.19 10.72 49.20
N HIS A 500 -12.22 11.56 48.17
CA HIS A 500 -12.02 11.10 46.81
C HIS A 500 -10.58 10.58 46.60
N CYS A 501 -9.57 11.32 47.05
CA CYS A 501 -8.17 10.86 47.02
C CYS A 501 -8.01 9.52 47.74
N GLN A 502 -8.57 9.38 48.95
CA GLN A 502 -8.54 8.12 49.69
C GLN A 502 -9.20 6.99 48.90
N SER A 503 -10.35 7.25 48.25
CA SER A 503 -11.03 6.23 47.43
C SER A 503 -10.20 5.78 46.22
N LEU A 504 -9.35 6.66 45.66
CA LEU A 504 -8.42 6.29 44.58
C LEU A 504 -7.29 5.41 45.10
N ILE A 505 -6.73 5.75 46.27
CA ILE A 505 -5.70 4.93 46.93
C ILE A 505 -6.25 3.55 47.33
N ASP A 506 -7.44 3.50 47.91
CA ASP A 506 -8.10 2.25 48.30
C ASP A 506 -8.37 1.35 47.07
N ALA A 507 -8.60 1.97 45.90
CA ALA A 507 -8.73 1.29 44.63
C ALA A 507 -7.38 0.93 43.97
N GLY A 508 -6.25 1.18 44.63
CA GLY A 508 -4.90 0.89 44.14
C GLY A 508 -4.48 1.78 42.97
N LYS A 509 -5.04 2.99 42.83
CA LYS A 509 -4.78 3.90 41.71
C LYS A 509 -3.86 5.04 42.09
N GLU A 510 -2.97 5.38 41.17
CA GLU A 510 -2.24 6.65 41.21
C GLU A 510 -3.13 7.78 40.68
N PHE A 511 -2.85 9.01 41.11
CA PHE A 511 -3.54 10.19 40.62
C PHE A 511 -2.65 11.44 40.64
N VAL A 512 -3.09 12.45 39.91
CA VAL A 512 -2.43 13.75 39.82
C VAL A 512 -3.33 14.82 40.41
N ILE A 513 -2.75 15.69 41.25
CA ILE A 513 -3.38 16.95 41.66
C ILE A 513 -2.72 18.07 40.87
N GLU A 514 -3.52 18.81 40.11
CA GLU A 514 -3.07 19.92 39.26
C GLU A 514 -3.69 21.24 39.73
N GLU A 515 -3.04 22.37 39.45
CA GLU A 515 -3.71 23.67 39.54
C GLU A 515 -4.89 23.75 38.58
N LYS A 516 -5.92 24.51 38.96
CA LYS A 516 -7.06 24.80 38.10
C LYS A 516 -6.68 25.88 37.09
N LEU A 517 -6.55 25.50 35.83
CA LEU A 517 -6.35 26.44 34.73
C LEU A 517 -7.64 27.24 34.45
N VAL A 518 -7.48 28.55 34.24
CA VAL A 518 -8.58 29.46 33.89
C VAL A 518 -8.33 30.01 32.49
N GLY A 519 -9.30 29.81 31.60
CA GLY A 519 -9.14 30.11 30.19
C GLY A 519 -10.27 29.56 29.33
N GLN A 520 -10.01 29.36 28.04
CA GLN A 520 -10.88 28.62 27.13
C GLN A 520 -10.19 27.38 26.55
N GLU A 521 -10.92 26.26 26.58
CA GLU A 521 -10.44 24.98 26.06
C GLU A 521 -10.55 24.96 24.53
N PHE A 522 -9.55 24.37 23.89
CA PHE A 522 -9.56 24.03 22.48
C PHE A 522 -8.68 22.80 22.22
N SER A 523 -8.95 22.13 21.11
CA SER A 523 -8.24 20.95 20.65
C SER A 523 -7.47 21.30 19.39
N LEU A 524 -6.19 20.91 19.35
CA LEU A 524 -5.37 20.97 18.15
C LEU A 524 -4.83 19.59 17.83
N ILE A 525 -5.32 19.01 16.74
CA ILE A 525 -5.02 17.65 16.30
C ILE A 525 -4.05 17.73 15.10
N SER A 526 -3.11 16.80 15.04
CA SER A 526 -2.09 16.76 13.97
C SER A 526 -1.96 15.36 13.39
N PHE A 527 -1.80 15.28 12.07
CA PHE A 527 -1.18 14.10 11.45
C PHE A 527 0.32 14.20 11.66
N THR A 528 0.97 13.07 11.97
CA THR A 528 2.43 13.02 12.05
C THR A 528 2.96 11.64 11.66
N ASP A 529 4.10 11.64 10.97
CA ASP A 529 4.89 10.46 10.64
C ASP A 529 6.08 10.25 11.61
N GLY A 530 6.16 11.08 12.66
CA GLY A 530 7.24 11.10 13.64
C GLY A 530 8.15 12.30 13.58
N GLU A 531 8.35 12.84 12.38
CA GLU A 531 9.29 13.93 12.13
C GLU A 531 8.55 15.17 11.63
N HIS A 532 7.53 14.98 10.80
CA HIS A 532 6.75 16.03 10.17
C HIS A 532 5.36 16.11 10.76
N PHE A 533 4.76 17.31 10.67
CA PHE A 533 3.45 17.62 11.24
C PHE A 533 2.58 18.32 10.22
N ILE A 534 1.35 17.83 10.11
CA ILE A 534 0.26 18.54 9.46
C ILE A 534 -0.77 18.85 10.55
N HIS A 535 -0.78 20.10 11.00
CA HIS A 535 -1.74 20.58 12.00
C HIS A 535 -3.08 20.89 11.35
N MET A 536 -4.15 20.37 11.97
CA MET A 536 -5.53 20.55 11.51
C MET A 536 -6.14 21.85 12.07
N PRO A 537 -7.30 22.30 11.55
CA PRO A 537 -8.07 23.39 12.15
C PRO A 537 -8.32 23.23 13.66
N ALA A 538 -8.34 24.34 14.41
CA ALA A 538 -8.65 24.32 15.83
C ALA A 538 -10.13 24.02 16.07
N VAL A 539 -10.43 23.12 17.01
CA VAL A 539 -11.80 22.70 17.34
C VAL A 539 -12.08 22.96 18.82
N GLN A 540 -13.26 23.43 19.18
CA GLN A 540 -13.71 23.44 20.57
C GLN A 540 -14.70 22.30 20.81
N ASP A 541 -14.42 21.45 21.80
CA ASP A 541 -15.33 20.41 22.31
C ASP A 541 -16.15 20.91 23.52
N HIS A 542 -17.34 20.33 23.69
CA HIS A 542 -18.26 20.59 24.78
C HIS A 542 -18.51 19.33 25.60
N LYS A 543 -17.65 19.07 26.59
CA LYS A 543 -17.71 17.86 27.44
C LYS A 543 -18.93 17.79 28.34
N ARG A 544 -19.51 18.92 28.74
CA ARG A 544 -20.60 18.99 29.74
C ARG A 544 -21.96 18.63 29.13
N ALA A 545 -22.71 17.79 29.85
CA ALA A 545 -23.95 17.18 29.35
C ALA A 545 -25.08 18.19 29.03
N HIS A 546 -25.14 19.33 29.73
CA HIS A 546 -26.22 20.30 29.60
C HIS A 546 -25.70 21.69 29.19
N GLU A 547 -26.63 22.53 28.73
CA GLU A 547 -26.38 23.94 28.35
C GLU A 547 -25.64 24.70 29.44
N ASP A 548 -24.93 25.77 29.03
CA ASP A 548 -24.08 26.58 29.92
C ASP A 548 -22.96 25.78 30.61
N ASP A 549 -22.54 24.67 30.02
CA ASP A 549 -21.52 23.78 30.56
C ASP A 549 -21.88 23.20 31.95
N LYS A 550 -23.16 22.87 32.12
CA LYS A 550 -23.69 22.26 33.35
C LYS A 550 -23.76 20.74 33.26
N GLY A 551 -23.93 20.11 34.42
CA GLY A 551 -24.08 18.66 34.53
C GLY A 551 -22.75 17.88 34.48
N PRO A 552 -22.81 16.55 34.45
CA PRO A 552 -21.63 15.70 34.46
C PRO A 552 -20.79 15.86 33.18
N ASN A 553 -19.49 15.55 33.28
CA ASN A 553 -18.64 15.38 32.12
C ASN A 553 -19.08 14.16 31.30
N THR A 554 -18.96 14.29 29.98
CA THR A 554 -19.25 13.27 28.97
C THR A 554 -18.02 13.08 28.07
N GLY A 555 -18.14 12.22 27.06
CA GLY A 555 -17.10 12.13 26.02
C GLY A 555 -17.08 13.32 25.05
N GLY A 556 -18.05 14.23 25.11
CA GLY A 556 -18.26 15.34 24.18
C GLY A 556 -19.68 15.34 23.63
N MET A 557 -20.42 16.44 23.83
CA MET A 557 -21.81 16.64 23.38
C MET A 557 -21.89 17.29 21.99
N GLY A 558 -20.76 17.72 21.45
CA GLY A 558 -20.64 18.38 20.15
C GLY A 558 -19.47 19.34 20.12
N THR A 559 -19.16 19.82 18.93
CA THR A 559 -17.90 20.51 18.62
C THR A 559 -18.13 21.57 17.55
N TYR A 560 -17.25 22.57 17.48
CA TYR A 560 -17.22 23.48 16.33
C TYR A 560 -15.81 23.94 15.96
N SER A 561 -15.65 24.34 14.70
CA SER A 561 -14.45 24.97 14.11
C SER A 561 -14.89 26.16 13.26
N ASP A 562 -14.08 27.20 13.20
CA ASP A 562 -14.35 28.39 12.37
C ASP A 562 -13.73 28.28 10.96
N ALA A 563 -14.22 29.11 10.04
CA ALA A 563 -13.83 29.11 8.63
C ALA A 563 -12.39 29.57 8.38
N ASN A 564 -11.79 30.29 9.33
CA ASN A 564 -10.38 30.70 9.28
C ASN A 564 -9.44 29.68 9.95
N HIS A 565 -9.95 28.49 10.30
CA HIS A 565 -9.24 27.39 10.97
C HIS A 565 -8.70 27.71 12.37
N SER A 566 -9.07 28.87 12.92
CA SER A 566 -8.89 29.27 14.31
C SER A 566 -10.24 29.16 15.05
N LEU A 567 -10.30 29.70 16.27
CA LEU A 567 -11.54 29.89 17.01
C LEU A 567 -11.66 31.36 17.42
N PRO A 568 -12.88 31.94 17.48
CA PRO A 568 -13.08 33.38 17.68
C PRO A 568 -12.47 33.98 18.95
N PHE A 569 -12.16 33.17 19.96
CA PHE A 569 -11.58 33.59 21.23
C PHE A 569 -10.07 33.32 21.35
N LEU A 570 -9.46 32.68 20.34
CA LEU A 570 -8.02 32.39 20.29
C LEU A 570 -7.27 33.53 19.60
N SER A 571 -6.03 33.73 20.03
CA SER A 571 -5.04 34.53 19.31
C SER A 571 -4.16 33.64 18.44
N ASP A 572 -3.50 34.22 17.43
CA ASP A 572 -2.52 33.49 16.61
C ASP A 572 -1.39 32.90 17.47
N SER A 573 -1.03 33.57 18.57
CA SER A 573 -0.03 33.08 19.51
C SER A 573 -0.46 31.82 20.25
N ASP A 574 -1.75 31.66 20.54
CA ASP A 574 -2.28 30.44 21.19
C ASP A 574 -2.11 29.23 20.26
N ILE A 575 -2.43 29.40 18.97
CA ILE A 575 -2.31 28.35 17.96
C ILE A 575 -0.84 28.03 17.69
N ALA A 576 0.01 29.05 17.49
CA ALA A 576 1.43 28.84 17.27
C ALA A 576 2.07 28.10 18.45
N ARG A 577 1.69 28.46 19.68
CA ARG A 577 2.18 27.80 20.89
C ARG A 577 1.69 26.35 20.98
N ALA A 578 0.43 26.07 20.68
CA ALA A 578 -0.08 24.69 20.66
C ALA A 578 0.62 23.80 19.62
N LYS A 579 0.92 24.34 18.43
CA LYS A 579 1.69 23.64 17.38
C LYS A 579 3.08 23.27 17.89
N GLU A 580 3.80 24.26 18.42
CA GLU A 580 5.14 24.07 18.99
C GLU A 580 5.15 23.02 20.12
N ILE A 581 4.14 23.05 21.00
CA ILE A 581 4.04 22.07 22.10
C ILE A 581 3.84 20.66 21.54
N ASN A 582 2.95 20.46 20.56
CA ASN A 582 2.74 19.16 19.92
C ASN A 582 4.03 18.60 19.29
N GLU A 583 4.74 19.42 18.51
CA GLU A 583 6.01 19.04 17.88
C GLU A 583 7.06 18.66 18.94
N LYS A 584 7.21 19.47 20.00
CA LYS A 584 8.14 19.19 21.10
C LYS A 584 7.80 17.91 21.87
N VAL A 585 6.51 17.65 22.11
CA VAL A 585 6.06 16.44 22.81
C VAL A 585 6.35 15.19 21.98
N ALA A 586 6.07 15.22 20.68
CA ALA A 586 6.39 14.10 19.81
C ALA A 586 7.91 13.85 19.72
N LYS A 587 8.71 14.93 19.63
CA LYS A 587 10.17 14.84 19.70
C LYS A 587 10.64 14.23 21.02
N ALA A 588 10.08 14.65 22.15
CA ALA A 588 10.41 14.10 23.47
C ALA A 588 10.08 12.61 23.59
N LEU A 589 8.98 12.15 22.98
CA LEU A 589 8.65 10.73 22.90
C LEU A 589 9.69 9.96 22.08
N ALA A 590 10.08 10.50 20.92
CA ALA A 590 11.09 9.91 20.06
C ALA A 590 12.44 9.80 20.78
N ASP A 591 12.89 10.88 21.42
CA ASP A 591 14.13 10.91 22.20
C ASP A 591 14.09 9.92 23.38
N LYS A 592 12.94 9.78 24.05
CA LYS A 592 12.78 8.88 25.22
C LYS A 592 12.78 7.40 24.84
N PHE A 593 12.13 7.03 23.74
CA PHE A 593 11.87 5.63 23.39
C PHE A 593 12.63 5.11 22.17
N GLY A 594 13.41 5.97 21.51
CA GLY A 594 14.17 5.63 20.31
C GLY A 594 13.30 5.30 19.10
N GLU A 595 12.04 5.73 19.09
CA GLU A 595 11.13 5.51 17.95
C GLU A 595 10.15 6.67 17.77
N PRO A 596 9.79 7.01 16.52
CA PRO A 596 8.89 8.11 16.21
C PRO A 596 7.43 7.85 16.61
N TYR A 597 6.73 8.91 17.04
CA TYR A 597 5.28 8.90 17.19
C TYR A 597 4.60 9.01 15.81
N GLN A 598 3.91 7.96 15.39
CA GLN A 598 3.22 7.90 14.09
C GLN A 598 1.71 7.81 14.26
N GLY A 599 0.97 8.65 13.54
CA GLY A 599 -0.48 8.64 13.52
C GLY A 599 -1.09 9.98 13.86
N ILE A 600 -2.04 9.97 14.78
CA ILE A 600 -2.82 11.15 15.17
C ILE A 600 -2.37 11.62 16.55
N LEU A 601 -1.87 12.84 16.62
CA LEU A 601 -1.50 13.49 17.89
C LEU A 601 -2.57 14.53 18.23
N TYR A 602 -3.37 14.24 19.25
CA TYR A 602 -4.37 15.16 19.78
C TYR A 602 -3.79 15.89 20.98
N GLY A 603 -3.65 17.21 20.89
CA GLY A 603 -3.39 18.07 22.05
C GLY A 603 -4.66 18.77 22.50
N GLY A 604 -5.08 18.53 23.74
CA GLY A 604 -6.13 19.29 24.41
C GLY A 604 -5.51 20.43 25.21
N PHE A 605 -5.86 21.66 24.87
CA PHE A 605 -5.21 22.88 25.37
C PHE A 605 -6.18 23.82 26.07
N MET A 606 -5.64 24.62 26.99
CA MET A 606 -6.31 25.78 27.58
C MET A 606 -5.58 27.04 27.13
N ALA A 607 -6.26 27.92 26.41
CA ALA A 607 -5.80 29.28 26.19
C ALA A 607 -6.06 30.10 27.47
N THR A 608 -4.99 30.47 28.17
CA THR A 608 -5.08 31.20 29.44
C THR A 608 -4.87 32.70 29.23
N LYS A 609 -4.75 33.44 30.34
CA LYS A 609 -4.40 34.86 30.31
C LYS A 609 -3.10 35.12 29.55
N ASP A 610 -2.04 34.37 29.90
CA ASP A 610 -0.66 34.71 29.51
C ASP A 610 0.01 33.62 28.63
N ASP A 611 -0.56 32.42 28.52
CA ASP A 611 0.04 31.29 27.78
C ASP A 611 -1.00 30.23 27.35
N THR A 612 -0.58 29.28 26.53
CA THR A 612 -1.33 28.05 26.20
C THR A 612 -0.78 26.86 26.98
N LYS A 613 -1.64 26.19 27.75
CA LYS A 613 -1.27 25.06 28.62
C LYS A 613 -1.92 23.75 28.20
N VAL A 614 -1.25 22.63 28.42
CA VAL A 614 -1.76 21.28 28.11
C VAL A 614 -2.73 20.82 29.18
N ILE A 615 -3.97 20.55 28.79
CA ILE A 615 -4.99 19.90 29.63
C ILE A 615 -4.75 18.40 29.64
N GLU A 616 -4.62 17.81 28.46
CA GLU A 616 -4.40 16.38 28.23
C GLU A 616 -3.94 16.11 26.79
N TYR A 617 -3.43 14.91 26.55
CA TYR A 617 -3.17 14.40 25.22
C TYR A 617 -4.07 13.18 24.95
N ASN A 618 -4.46 13.01 23.69
CA ASN A 618 -5.01 11.76 23.20
C ASN A 618 -4.14 11.23 22.06
N ALA A 619 -4.09 9.91 21.92
CA ALA A 619 -3.20 9.18 21.03
C ALA A 619 -3.86 8.80 19.69
N ARG A 620 -5.05 9.35 19.44
CA ARG A 620 -5.96 9.02 18.34
C ARG A 620 -6.85 10.22 18.03
N PHE A 621 -7.68 10.10 17.01
CA PHE A 621 -8.68 11.13 16.68
C PHE A 621 -9.65 11.40 17.85
N GLY A 622 -10.04 12.66 18.01
CA GLY A 622 -11.11 13.06 18.94
C GLY A 622 -12.48 12.58 18.48
N ASP A 623 -13.40 12.40 19.41
CA ASP A 623 -14.81 12.11 19.12
C ASP A 623 -15.64 13.04 20.03
N PRO A 624 -16.22 14.14 19.51
CA PRO A 624 -16.65 14.32 18.12
C PRO A 624 -15.74 15.10 17.15
N GLU A 625 -14.53 15.50 17.54
CA GLU A 625 -13.69 16.40 16.73
C GLU A 625 -13.34 15.84 15.34
N ALA A 626 -13.22 14.51 15.19
CA ALA A 626 -12.93 13.88 13.91
C ALA A 626 -13.95 14.24 12.82
N MET A 627 -15.23 14.39 13.17
CA MET A 627 -16.28 14.73 12.21
C MET A 627 -16.06 16.10 11.60
N ASN A 628 -15.68 17.11 12.40
CA ASN A 628 -15.34 18.43 11.89
C ASN A 628 -14.13 18.34 10.95
N LEU A 629 -13.06 17.72 11.42
CA LEU A 629 -11.75 17.77 10.76
C LEU A 629 -11.72 16.97 9.46
N LEU A 630 -12.24 15.75 9.47
CA LEU A 630 -12.25 14.89 8.30
C LEU A 630 -13.22 15.39 7.23
N THR A 631 -14.34 16.03 7.60
CA THR A 631 -15.27 16.62 6.62
C THR A 631 -14.71 17.90 5.99
N LEU A 632 -13.92 18.68 6.73
CA LEU A 632 -13.23 19.85 6.21
C LEU A 632 -12.01 19.49 5.36
N LEU A 633 -11.42 18.31 5.52
CA LEU A 633 -10.24 17.88 4.75
C LEU A 633 -10.55 17.75 3.26
N GLU A 634 -9.81 18.49 2.42
CA GLU A 634 -9.90 18.44 0.95
C GLU A 634 -8.87 17.49 0.35
N THR A 635 -7.66 17.45 0.92
CA THR A 635 -6.62 16.52 0.51
C THR A 635 -7.05 15.08 0.72
N ASP A 636 -6.64 14.19 -0.17
CA ASP A 636 -6.99 12.77 -0.11
C ASP A 636 -6.51 12.15 1.21
N PHE A 637 -7.46 11.61 1.97
CA PHE A 637 -7.17 11.05 3.28
C PHE A 637 -6.31 9.78 3.20
N VAL A 638 -6.46 8.96 2.15
CA VAL A 638 -5.67 7.73 1.98
C VAL A 638 -4.23 8.07 1.60
N GLU A 639 -4.01 9.13 0.82
CA GLU A 639 -2.66 9.65 0.55
C GLU A 639 -1.94 10.06 1.85
N ILE A 640 -2.63 10.78 2.74
CA ILE A 640 -2.09 11.16 4.06
C ILE A 640 -1.79 9.92 4.90
N VAL A 641 -2.72 8.96 4.96
CA VAL A 641 -2.55 7.71 5.70
C VAL A 641 -1.33 6.92 5.21
N GLN A 642 -1.13 6.81 3.90
CA GLN A 642 0.05 6.17 3.31
C GLN A 642 1.33 6.93 3.67
N ALA A 643 1.30 8.27 3.59
CA ALA A 643 2.45 9.10 3.92
C ALA A 643 2.87 9.00 5.40
N ILE A 644 1.91 8.91 6.33
CA ILE A 644 2.16 8.63 7.74
C ILE A 644 2.91 7.30 7.90
N THR A 645 2.41 6.23 7.26
CA THR A 645 3.01 4.89 7.39
C THR A 645 4.39 4.77 6.75
N ASN A 646 4.65 5.57 5.71
CA ASN A 646 5.89 5.52 4.93
C ASN A 646 6.96 6.51 5.40
N GLY A 647 6.67 7.40 6.35
CA GLY A 647 7.62 8.44 6.78
C GLY A 647 7.85 9.50 5.70
N THR A 648 6.81 9.87 4.95
CA THR A 648 6.91 10.82 3.83
C THR A 648 5.85 11.91 3.90
N LEU A 649 5.45 12.31 5.12
CA LEU A 649 4.40 13.31 5.31
C LEU A 649 4.83 14.70 4.85
N ASP A 650 6.14 14.97 4.80
CA ASP A 650 6.76 16.16 4.20
C ASP A 650 6.38 16.38 2.72
N LYS A 651 6.04 15.30 2.00
CA LYS A 651 5.65 15.35 0.59
C LYS A 651 4.17 15.66 0.36
N VAL A 652 3.36 15.64 1.41
CA VAL A 652 1.92 15.86 1.33
C VAL A 652 1.58 17.27 1.79
N LYS A 653 0.90 18.03 0.95
CA LYS A 653 0.34 19.33 1.32
C LYS A 653 -1.14 19.18 1.64
N ALA A 654 -1.48 19.12 2.93
CA ALA A 654 -2.88 19.04 3.34
C ALA A 654 -3.59 20.39 3.24
N GLU A 655 -4.77 20.37 2.65
CA GLU A 655 -5.67 21.50 2.49
C GLU A 655 -7.02 21.18 3.15
N PHE A 656 -7.60 22.18 3.79
CA PHE A 656 -8.89 22.11 4.46
C PHE A 656 -9.80 23.21 3.91
N LYS A 657 -11.08 22.91 3.73
CA LYS A 657 -12.10 23.86 3.31
C LYS A 657 -12.11 25.06 4.23
N ASN A 658 -12.15 26.26 3.65
CA ASN A 658 -12.37 27.50 4.39
C ASN A 658 -13.86 27.65 4.76
N GLN A 659 -14.37 26.72 5.57
CA GLN A 659 -15.74 26.69 6.05
C GLN A 659 -15.77 26.41 7.55
N ALA A 660 -16.73 27.02 8.23
CA ALA A 660 -17.04 26.69 9.61
C ALA A 660 -17.81 25.37 9.68
N SER A 661 -17.65 24.64 10.76
CA SER A 661 -18.35 23.39 11.01
C SER A 661 -18.89 23.32 12.43
N VAL A 662 -20.10 22.78 12.59
CA VAL A 662 -20.74 22.57 13.90
C VAL A 662 -21.31 21.17 13.95
N CYS A 663 -20.83 20.39 14.92
CA CYS A 663 -21.29 19.04 15.21
C CYS A 663 -22.16 19.05 16.47
N LYS A 664 -23.37 18.50 16.40
CA LYS A 664 -24.24 18.28 17.56
C LYS A 664 -24.46 16.79 17.75
N TYR A 665 -24.18 16.30 18.96
CA TYR A 665 -24.37 14.89 19.29
C TYR A 665 -25.76 14.67 19.88
N LEU A 666 -26.53 13.79 19.26
CA LEU A 666 -27.74 13.23 19.82
C LEU A 666 -27.39 12.01 20.67
N VAL A 667 -27.70 12.11 21.95
CA VAL A 667 -27.47 11.07 22.95
C VAL A 667 -28.81 10.56 23.49
N PRO A 668 -28.90 9.32 23.98
CA PRO A 668 -30.11 8.83 24.63
C PRO A 668 -30.50 9.67 25.85
N LEU A 669 -31.80 9.81 26.09
CA LEU A 669 -32.30 10.42 27.32
C LEU A 669 -31.65 9.75 28.56
N GLY A 670 -31.19 10.57 29.51
CA GLY A 670 -30.52 10.11 30.73
C GLY A 670 -29.00 9.89 30.61
N TYR A 671 -28.41 10.04 29.43
CA TYR A 671 -26.95 10.04 29.27
C TYR A 671 -26.29 11.18 30.07
N PRO A 672 -25.12 10.95 30.74
CA PRO A 672 -24.22 9.78 30.66
C PRO A 672 -24.40 8.71 31.75
N ASN A 673 -25.45 8.81 32.57
CA ASN A 673 -25.58 7.99 33.79
C ASN A 673 -26.69 6.92 33.68
N GLN A 674 -27.91 7.33 33.32
CA GLN A 674 -29.10 6.47 33.26
C GLN A 674 -29.69 6.45 31.84
N SER A 675 -28.83 6.19 30.85
CA SER A 675 -29.22 6.20 29.44
C SER A 675 -30.30 5.17 29.12
N VAL A 676 -31.35 5.61 28.44
CA VAL A 676 -32.33 4.71 27.80
C VAL A 676 -31.63 3.90 26.71
N LYS A 677 -32.01 2.62 26.56
CA LYS A 677 -31.46 1.70 25.55
C LYS A 677 -32.60 1.05 24.76
N ASN A 678 -32.26 0.45 23.62
CA ASN A 678 -33.19 -0.34 22.79
C ASN A 678 -34.43 0.45 22.37
N PHE A 679 -34.21 1.62 21.77
CA PHE A 679 -35.27 2.43 21.19
C PHE A 679 -34.98 2.71 19.72
N GLU A 680 -36.04 2.81 18.94
CA GLU A 680 -35.97 3.12 17.50
C GLU A 680 -35.53 4.57 17.29
N ILE A 681 -34.66 4.76 16.30
CA ILE A 681 -34.23 6.05 15.79
C ILE A 681 -34.58 6.12 14.31
N ASP A 682 -35.22 7.21 13.90
CA ASP A 682 -35.55 7.48 12.51
C ASP A 682 -34.80 8.74 12.04
N ILE A 683 -33.94 8.57 11.03
CA ILE A 683 -33.17 9.62 10.37
C ILE A 683 -33.64 9.89 8.93
N SER A 684 -34.71 9.23 8.47
CA SER A 684 -35.15 9.25 7.07
C SER A 684 -35.59 10.63 6.57
N LYS A 685 -35.91 11.56 7.48
CA LYS A 685 -36.30 12.94 7.16
C LYS A 685 -35.18 13.95 7.29
N CYS A 686 -33.95 13.51 7.61
CA CYS A 686 -32.82 14.42 7.67
C CYS A 686 -32.53 14.99 6.27
N PRO A 687 -32.22 16.29 6.17
CA PRO A 687 -31.88 16.92 4.90
C PRO A 687 -30.48 16.48 4.42
N ASP A 688 -30.28 16.41 3.11
CA ASP A 688 -29.01 16.01 2.49
C ASP A 688 -27.88 17.04 2.64
N ASN A 689 -28.14 18.21 3.23
CA ASN A 689 -27.19 19.31 3.38
C ASN A 689 -26.40 19.27 4.71
N VAL A 690 -26.46 18.16 5.43
CA VAL A 690 -25.67 17.88 6.63
C VAL A 690 -25.04 16.50 6.52
N GLU A 691 -23.95 16.28 7.26
CA GLU A 691 -23.35 14.95 7.40
C GLU A 691 -23.87 14.27 8.67
N ILE A 692 -24.12 12.96 8.60
CA ILE A 692 -24.63 12.16 9.71
C ILE A 692 -23.67 11.01 10.00
N PHE A 693 -23.13 10.98 11.22
CA PHE A 693 -22.21 9.93 11.66
C PHE A 693 -22.82 9.13 12.80
N LEU A 694 -23.15 7.88 12.48
CA LEU A 694 -23.66 6.87 13.42
C LEU A 694 -22.57 6.42 14.40
N GLY A 695 -22.92 6.34 15.69
CA GLY A 695 -22.05 5.92 16.79
C GLY A 695 -22.61 4.70 17.52
N ALA A 696 -23.06 4.88 18.76
CA ALA A 696 -23.65 3.81 19.58
C ALA A 696 -25.09 3.47 19.16
N VAL A 697 -25.20 2.90 17.97
CA VAL A 697 -26.42 2.39 17.36
C VAL A 697 -26.20 0.98 16.83
N ASP A 698 -27.29 0.29 16.55
CA ASP A 698 -27.35 -1.05 15.98
C ASP A 698 -28.40 -1.07 14.86
N PHE A 699 -28.39 -2.08 13.99
CA PHE A 699 -29.36 -2.23 12.90
C PHE A 699 -30.06 -3.57 12.98
N ARG A 700 -31.36 -3.55 13.35
CA ARG A 700 -32.17 -4.75 13.56
C ARG A 700 -33.53 -4.58 12.90
N ASP A 701 -33.99 -5.60 12.19
CA ASP A 701 -35.30 -5.63 11.52
C ASP A 701 -35.56 -4.42 10.60
N GLY A 702 -34.52 -3.96 9.89
CA GLY A 702 -34.59 -2.80 8.99
C GLY A 702 -34.64 -1.43 9.70
N LYS A 703 -34.37 -1.39 11.02
CA LYS A 703 -34.49 -0.19 11.85
C LYS A 703 -33.19 0.12 12.59
N LEU A 704 -32.93 1.40 12.76
CA LEU A 704 -31.81 1.89 13.57
C LEU A 704 -32.19 1.90 15.05
N ILE A 705 -31.39 1.26 15.90
CA ILE A 705 -31.68 1.09 17.33
C ILE A 705 -30.57 1.71 18.19
N GLY A 706 -30.91 2.61 19.12
CA GLY A 706 -29.93 3.20 20.05
C GLY A 706 -29.49 2.25 21.18
N THR A 707 -28.18 2.16 21.46
CA THR A 707 -27.60 1.15 22.39
C THR A 707 -27.11 1.72 23.74
N GLY A 708 -27.31 3.02 23.99
CA GLY A 708 -27.18 3.63 25.32
C GLY A 708 -26.01 4.58 25.53
N SER A 709 -25.24 4.88 24.48
CA SER A 709 -24.23 5.95 24.50
C SER A 709 -24.52 6.93 23.36
N ARG A 710 -23.59 7.86 23.13
CA ARG A 710 -23.59 8.81 22.02
C ARG A 710 -23.99 8.14 20.69
N ALA A 711 -25.19 8.46 20.20
CA ALA A 711 -25.85 7.67 19.16
C ALA A 711 -25.60 8.23 17.75
N ILE A 712 -25.83 9.53 17.54
CA ILE A 712 -25.73 10.16 16.22
C ILE A 712 -25.05 11.52 16.35
N ALA A 713 -24.03 11.75 15.55
CA ALA A 713 -23.43 13.07 15.38
C ALA A 713 -23.92 13.70 14.07
N VAL A 714 -24.48 14.90 14.15
CA VAL A 714 -24.97 15.68 13.00
C VAL A 714 -24.06 16.86 12.80
N LEU A 715 -23.48 16.99 11.61
CA LEU A 715 -22.51 18.03 11.28
C LEU A 715 -23.05 18.94 10.18
N GLY A 716 -23.19 20.23 10.50
CA GLY A 716 -23.46 21.29 9.53
C GLY A 716 -22.19 22.00 9.11
N LEU A 717 -22.13 22.43 7.84
CA LEU A 717 -21.08 23.30 7.28
C LEU A 717 -21.66 24.65 6.87
N GLY A 718 -20.90 25.73 7.01
CA GLY A 718 -21.33 27.07 6.58
C GLY A 718 -20.16 28.03 6.43
N ASP A 719 -20.43 29.22 5.90
CA ASP A 719 -19.39 30.24 5.76
C ASP A 719 -19.08 30.90 7.13
N THR A 720 -20.00 30.74 8.09
CA THR A 720 -19.82 31.14 9.49
C THR A 720 -20.31 30.04 10.44
N ILE A 721 -19.82 30.05 11.68
CA ILE A 721 -20.25 29.07 12.71
C ILE A 721 -21.77 29.12 12.91
N ALA A 722 -22.38 30.30 12.84
CA ALA A 722 -23.83 30.46 13.00
C ALA A 722 -24.64 29.78 11.88
N GLU A 723 -24.15 29.82 10.64
CA GLU A 723 -24.81 29.12 9.53
C GLU A 723 -24.65 27.60 9.64
N ALA A 724 -23.45 27.14 10.01
CA ALA A 724 -23.18 25.73 10.27
C ALA A 724 -24.06 25.19 11.40
N GLU A 725 -24.19 25.94 12.50
CA GLU A 725 -25.06 25.64 13.64
C GLU A 725 -26.53 25.54 13.21
N GLN A 726 -27.02 26.52 12.45
CA GLN A 726 -28.41 26.55 12.01
C GLN A 726 -28.76 25.34 11.13
N LYS A 727 -27.85 24.92 10.24
CA LYS A 727 -28.03 23.71 9.43
C LYS A 727 -28.06 22.46 10.29
N ALA A 728 -27.10 22.30 11.21
CA ALA A 728 -27.06 21.17 12.14
C ALA A 728 -28.34 21.10 12.98
N GLU A 729 -28.75 22.20 13.60
CA GLU A 729 -29.94 22.28 14.44
C GLU A 729 -31.24 21.99 13.66
N ASN A 730 -31.35 22.48 12.42
CA ASN A 730 -32.50 22.17 11.58
C ASN A 730 -32.56 20.71 11.18
N ALA A 731 -31.42 20.05 10.95
CA ALA A 731 -31.38 18.62 10.68
C ALA A 731 -31.74 17.78 11.92
N VAL A 732 -31.26 18.17 13.10
CA VAL A 732 -31.56 17.49 14.37
C VAL A 732 -33.07 17.41 14.62
N LYS A 733 -33.85 18.45 14.29
CA LYS A 733 -35.32 18.46 14.42
C LYS A 733 -36.03 17.38 13.60
N ASN A 734 -35.37 16.83 12.58
CA ASN A 734 -35.91 15.79 11.71
C ASN A 734 -35.50 14.37 12.13
N ILE A 735 -34.73 14.22 13.22
CA ILE A 735 -34.38 12.93 13.81
C ILE A 735 -35.38 12.59 14.90
N TYR A 736 -36.05 11.45 14.78
CA TYR A 736 -37.00 10.98 15.79
C TYR A 736 -36.39 9.87 16.64
N GLY A 737 -36.63 9.90 17.95
CA GLY A 737 -36.17 8.90 18.89
C GLY A 737 -36.18 9.42 20.34
N LYS A 738 -35.81 8.57 21.30
CA LYS A 738 -35.63 8.98 22.71
C LYS A 738 -34.25 9.62 22.91
N LEU A 739 -34.03 10.72 22.20
CA LEU A 739 -32.75 11.42 22.11
C LEU A 739 -32.82 12.81 22.74
N PHE A 740 -31.65 13.32 23.12
CA PHE A 740 -31.38 14.67 23.59
C PHE A 740 -30.07 15.15 22.96
N HIS A 741 -29.97 16.44 22.66
CA HIS A 741 -28.74 17.10 22.25
C HIS A 741 -28.65 18.44 22.98
N ARG A 742 -27.44 19.03 23.01
CA ARG A 742 -27.28 20.41 23.48
C ARG A 742 -27.58 21.40 22.35
N PRO A 743 -28.61 22.26 22.47
CA PRO A 743 -28.96 23.20 21.42
C PRO A 743 -27.99 24.40 21.34
N ASP A 744 -27.28 24.72 22.42
CA ASP A 744 -26.44 25.92 22.52
C ASP A 744 -25.07 25.81 21.82
N ILE A 745 -24.67 24.62 21.38
CA ILE A 745 -23.39 24.36 20.68
C ILE A 745 -23.34 25.12 19.36
N GLY A 746 -22.28 25.92 19.17
CA GLY A 746 -22.06 26.74 17.96
C GLY A 746 -22.93 27.99 17.87
N THR A 747 -23.75 28.30 18.89
CA THR A 747 -24.62 29.49 18.85
C THR A 747 -23.82 30.78 19.02
N LYS A 748 -24.31 31.89 18.43
CA LYS A 748 -23.71 33.23 18.58
C LYS A 748 -23.59 33.65 20.05
N GLU A 749 -24.58 33.32 20.87
CA GLU A 749 -24.57 33.65 22.30
C GLU A 749 -23.41 32.93 23.02
N LEU A 750 -23.28 31.62 22.80
CA LEU A 750 -22.20 30.84 23.38
C LEU A 750 -20.83 31.39 22.96
N ILE A 751 -20.61 31.58 21.65
CA ILE A 751 -19.35 32.10 21.11
C ILE A 751 -19.00 33.47 21.72
N ASN A 752 -19.97 34.40 21.76
CA ASN A 752 -19.77 35.72 22.35
C ASN A 752 -19.41 35.65 23.84
N LYS A 753 -19.96 34.70 24.59
CA LYS A 753 -19.59 34.45 26.00
C LYS A 753 -18.12 34.05 26.12
N ARG A 754 -17.61 33.20 25.22
CA ARG A 754 -16.19 32.78 25.16
C ARG A 754 -15.26 33.95 24.85
N ILE A 755 -15.61 34.74 23.84
CA ILE A 755 -14.86 35.95 23.44
C ILE A 755 -14.80 36.94 24.60
N LYS A 756 -15.95 37.25 25.21
CA LYS A 756 -16.04 38.14 26.38
C LYS A 756 -15.16 37.65 27.52
N HIS A 757 -15.21 36.36 27.83
CA HIS A 757 -14.40 35.78 28.91
C HIS A 757 -12.91 35.95 28.65
N MET A 758 -12.42 35.61 27.44
CA MET A 758 -10.99 35.78 27.11
C MET A 758 -10.56 37.24 27.09
N ASN A 759 -11.38 38.15 26.58
CA ASN A 759 -11.09 39.59 26.61
C ASN A 759 -10.97 40.14 28.03
N LEU A 760 -11.89 39.75 28.92
CA LEU A 760 -11.84 40.12 30.34
C LEU A 760 -10.60 39.53 31.02
N LEU A 761 -10.29 38.26 30.75
CA LEU A 761 -9.15 37.56 31.33
C LEU A 761 -7.82 38.22 30.92
N ARG A 762 -7.69 38.62 29.66
CA ARG A 762 -6.50 39.25 29.08
C ARG A 762 -6.41 40.77 29.30
N GLY A 763 -7.45 41.39 29.88
CA GLY A 763 -7.47 42.83 30.14
C GLY A 763 -7.68 43.71 28.89
N ASN A 764 -8.23 43.15 27.80
CA ASN A 764 -8.53 43.89 26.59
C ASN A 764 -9.76 44.80 26.82
N LYS A 765 -9.66 46.10 26.51
CA LYS A 765 -10.81 47.01 26.59
C LYS A 765 -11.83 46.63 25.51
N TYR A 766 -13.07 46.40 25.92
CA TYR A 766 -14.20 46.13 25.03
C TYR A 766 -14.43 47.35 24.11
N GLN A 767 -14.28 47.18 22.79
CA GLN A 767 -14.93 48.06 21.82
C GLN A 767 -16.22 47.33 21.41
N GLU A 768 -17.37 47.93 21.74
CA GLU A 768 -18.67 47.44 21.27
C GLU A 768 -18.66 47.39 19.74
N LEU A 769 -18.92 46.20 19.18
CA LEU A 769 -19.20 45.99 17.76
C LEU A 769 -20.70 46.21 17.49
#